data_AF-A0A1C6U448-F1
#
_entry.id   AF-A0A1C6U448-F1
#
_cell.length_a   1.000
_cell.length_b   1.000
_cell.length_c   1.000
_cell.angle_alpha   90.00
_cell.angle_beta   90.00
_cell.angle_gamma   90.00
#
_symmetry.space_group_name_H-M   'P 1'
#
loop_
_entity.id
_entity.type
_entity.pdbx_description
1 polymer ?
#
loop_
_entity_poly.entity_id
_entity_poly.type
_entity_poly.pdbx_seq_one_letter_code
_entity_poly.pdbx_strand_id
1 'polypeptide(L)'
;MQSSSTRVPVAPRPAAPPEPARANRVRRPATAVGWLAAAWVVPLLAYALGVAAVLPPLVLVLTAALLRAGRTLLDRLVLATALLLGALCAAALLFSVWPWGLHPVPVAGTALTALLGLALVTGARPRLPRPAPADAAPVVAAMLATLALAWPYLRADGLAGRLAYAMTGEDNSRHLAAVEGVRAVGGYLFADPDGAARIAPEAMVWYPQGFHVTAALLDGFLRSSTAPGSPASTLEHYLGWSLAAYALLVLAVVWAAGRIAGRLLDPLRAVALAAAVTALALGSELARFVVYGYPGESLGLALTAILVALVCRPVARTGTQLCLLGALCVGIGFAYLMFLPVVGALVLAWLVRHRRAVRRRPWLAATVAAATAVLTPLPSVAGLVFTDQVDNAATGGGVFPRYDAYLALVGVVGAGLLAGGLRLPVWRRYAGALGAALAFAAGFHLWFTLQGSDPRYYYGKTLHLLLVILFVGVGAVFLLRPVPWRVRRNPGRAGPVARSLVALSLVAATAGAAGLARGGGIFAQPFGVRSTTWAAAWWSGLLDRPRQADVTVRALAHAPVRAGAVTVVVSEHRREGYLETLFLATLQGTHGDSAPAFYNMPLAEPARSAALMERERRPIRFLATGPEAAAVVERLLAERPELRSRVTLELLP
;
A
#
# COMPACT_ATOMS: atom_id res chain seq x y z
N MET A 1 73.68 -14.18 27.23
CA MET A 1 72.74 -14.09 26.08
C MET A 1 71.59 -15.07 26.30
N GLN A 2 70.46 -14.61 26.85
CA GLN A 2 69.25 -15.41 27.05
C GLN A 2 68.16 -14.86 26.11
N SER A 3 67.74 -15.68 25.15
CA SER A 3 66.68 -15.38 24.19
C SER A 3 65.33 -15.69 24.84
N SER A 4 64.51 -14.65 25.04
CA SER A 4 63.13 -14.78 25.51
C SER A 4 62.21 -14.99 24.31
N SER A 5 61.66 -16.21 24.17
CA SER A 5 60.64 -16.50 23.17
C SER A 5 59.27 -15.99 23.64
N THR A 6 58.81 -14.89 23.06
CA THR A 6 57.43 -14.40 23.20
C THR A 6 56.46 -15.39 22.54
N ARG A 7 55.74 -16.18 23.36
CA ARG A 7 54.61 -17.00 22.90
C ARG A 7 53.46 -16.09 22.48
N VAL A 8 53.22 -16.01 21.17
CA VAL A 8 52.02 -15.39 20.60
C VAL A 8 50.81 -16.27 20.98
N PRO A 9 49.75 -15.72 21.62
CA PRO A 9 48.54 -16.49 21.91
C PRO A 9 47.81 -16.83 20.61
N VAL A 10 47.71 -18.13 20.33
CA VAL A 10 46.95 -18.68 19.20
C VAL A 10 45.47 -18.34 19.40
N ALA A 11 44.87 -17.65 18.42
CA ALA A 11 43.45 -17.32 18.43
C ALA A 11 42.58 -18.60 18.51
N PRO A 12 41.48 -18.60 19.29
CA PRO A 12 40.62 -19.77 19.42
C PRO A 12 40.05 -20.16 18.05
N ARG A 13 40.23 -21.44 17.70
CA ARG A 13 39.73 -22.08 16.48
C ARG A 13 38.22 -21.80 16.35
N PRO A 14 37.71 -21.34 15.20
CA PRO A 14 36.28 -21.16 15.02
C PRO A 14 35.56 -22.47 15.29
N ALA A 15 34.55 -22.44 16.17
CA ALA A 15 33.72 -23.59 16.49
C ALA A 15 33.18 -24.21 15.19
N ALA A 16 33.47 -25.49 14.99
CA ALA A 16 32.94 -26.26 13.87
C ALA A 16 31.41 -26.14 13.83
N PRO A 17 30.80 -26.05 12.64
CA PRO A 17 29.34 -26.04 12.53
C PRO A 17 28.79 -27.31 13.21
N PRO A 18 27.75 -27.19 14.06
CA PRO A 18 27.17 -28.35 14.70
C PRO A 18 26.72 -29.35 13.63
N GLU A 19 27.17 -30.58 13.77
CA GLU A 19 26.73 -31.73 12.99
C GLU A 19 25.19 -31.77 12.96
N PRO A 20 24.56 -32.07 11.81
CA PRO A 20 23.11 -32.20 11.75
C PRO A 20 22.70 -33.40 12.61
N ALA A 21 22.18 -33.13 13.80
CA ALA A 21 21.52 -34.11 14.63
C ALA A 21 20.51 -34.89 13.78
N ARG A 22 20.70 -36.21 13.69
CA ARG A 22 19.79 -37.16 13.04
C ARG A 22 18.37 -36.85 13.53
N ALA A 23 17.50 -36.44 12.62
CA ALA A 23 16.13 -36.10 12.93
C ALA A 23 15.43 -37.35 13.46
N ASN A 24 15.00 -37.33 14.72
CA ASN A 24 14.02 -38.26 15.28
C ASN A 24 12.73 -38.14 14.45
N ARG A 25 12.65 -38.95 13.39
CA ARG A 25 11.54 -39.09 12.43
C ARG A 25 10.49 -40.04 12.98
N VAL A 26 9.93 -39.77 14.16
CA VAL A 26 8.63 -40.33 14.55
C VAL A 26 7.87 -39.26 15.32
N ARG A 27 7.37 -38.24 14.61
CA ARG A 27 6.25 -37.45 15.12
C ARG A 27 5.02 -38.36 14.98
N ARG A 28 4.46 -38.79 16.12
CA ARG A 28 3.31 -39.70 16.17
C ARG A 28 2.17 -39.16 15.29
N PRO A 29 1.60 -39.94 14.35
CA PRO A 29 0.54 -39.47 13.45
C PRO A 29 -0.65 -38.87 14.20
N ALA A 30 -0.98 -39.39 15.38
CA ALA A 30 -2.01 -38.84 16.28
C ALA A 30 -1.79 -37.35 16.62
N THR A 31 -0.55 -36.90 16.82
CA THR A 31 -0.25 -35.49 17.09
C THR A 31 -0.49 -34.60 15.88
N ALA A 32 -0.18 -35.07 14.67
CA ALA A 32 -0.43 -34.32 13.45
C ALA A 32 -1.93 -34.19 13.17
N VAL A 33 -2.71 -35.25 13.43
CA VAL A 33 -4.18 -35.23 13.34
C VAL A 33 -4.77 -34.23 14.33
N GLY A 34 -4.30 -34.20 15.58
CA GLY A 34 -4.75 -33.22 16.57
C GLY A 34 -4.48 -31.78 16.14
N TRP A 35 -3.30 -31.48 15.59
CA TRP A 35 -2.99 -30.15 15.05
C TRP A 35 -3.82 -29.79 13.82
N LEU A 36 -4.14 -30.76 12.97
CA LEU A 36 -5.01 -30.56 11.82
C LEU A 36 -6.44 -30.23 12.25
N ALA A 37 -6.98 -30.95 13.24
CA ALA A 37 -8.28 -30.63 13.83
C ALA A 37 -8.28 -29.21 14.45
N ALA A 38 -7.23 -28.87 15.21
CA ALA A 38 -7.08 -27.53 15.79
C ALA A 38 -7.01 -26.42 14.73
N ALA A 39 -6.42 -26.69 13.55
CA ALA A 39 -6.35 -25.73 12.45
C ALA A 39 -7.74 -25.28 11.95
N TRP A 40 -8.79 -26.09 12.12
CA TRP A 40 -10.16 -25.76 11.70
C TRP A 40 -11.08 -25.39 12.88
N VAL A 41 -10.95 -26.07 14.01
CA VAL A 41 -11.74 -25.79 15.21
C VAL A 41 -11.42 -24.41 15.79
N VAL A 42 -10.15 -23.99 15.81
CA VAL A 42 -9.77 -22.67 16.35
C VAL A 42 -10.39 -21.53 15.53
N PRO A 43 -10.28 -21.49 14.19
CA PRO A 43 -10.99 -20.48 13.39
C PRO A 43 -12.51 -20.50 13.58
N LEU A 44 -13.12 -21.69 13.63
CA LEU A 44 -14.56 -21.84 13.82
C LEU A 44 -15.00 -21.24 15.15
N LEU A 45 -14.33 -21.59 16.25
CA LEU A 45 -14.62 -21.06 17.57
C LEU A 45 -14.38 -19.55 17.64
N ALA A 46 -13.26 -19.06 17.07
CA ALA A 46 -12.97 -17.63 17.07
C ALA A 46 -14.03 -16.83 16.31
N TYR A 47 -14.54 -17.34 15.19
CA TYR A 47 -15.63 -16.73 14.44
C TYR A 47 -16.96 -16.79 15.21
N ALA A 48 -17.32 -17.95 15.76
CA ALA A 48 -18.55 -18.10 16.54
C ALA A 48 -18.58 -17.22 17.80
N LEU A 49 -17.42 -16.93 18.40
CA LEU A 49 -17.27 -16.06 19.57
C LEU A 49 -17.11 -14.57 19.21
N GLY A 50 -17.13 -14.20 17.92
CA GLY A 50 -16.96 -12.80 17.50
C GLY A 50 -15.53 -12.25 17.65
N VAL A 51 -14.53 -13.12 17.77
CA VAL A 51 -13.11 -12.75 18.00
C VAL A 51 -12.19 -13.18 16.85
N ALA A 52 -12.73 -13.36 15.63
CA ALA A 52 -11.95 -13.80 14.47
C ALA A 52 -10.79 -12.85 14.11
N ALA A 53 -10.85 -11.60 14.56
CA ALA A 53 -9.80 -10.58 14.40
C ALA A 53 -8.41 -11.03 14.93
N VAL A 54 -8.34 -12.01 15.83
CA VAL A 54 -7.06 -12.55 16.35
C VAL A 54 -6.37 -13.50 15.36
N LEU A 55 -7.09 -14.04 14.37
CA LEU A 55 -6.57 -15.04 13.45
C LEU A 55 -5.52 -14.49 12.46
N PRO A 56 -5.68 -13.33 11.81
CA PRO A 56 -4.63 -12.79 10.93
C PRO A 56 -3.30 -12.52 11.67
N PRO A 57 -3.28 -11.89 12.87
CA PRO A 57 -2.06 -11.78 13.67
C PRO A 57 -1.44 -13.15 14.03
N LEU A 58 -2.26 -14.14 14.38
CA LEU A 58 -1.78 -15.50 14.67
C LEU A 58 -1.11 -16.13 13.44
N VAL A 59 -1.75 -16.07 12.27
CA VAL A 59 -1.19 -16.57 11.00
C VAL A 59 0.12 -15.84 10.65
N LEU A 60 0.19 -14.53 10.86
CA LEU A 60 1.40 -13.74 10.66
C LEU A 60 2.52 -14.20 11.60
N VAL A 61 2.24 -14.35 12.89
CA VAL A 61 3.20 -14.79 13.91
C VAL A 61 3.72 -16.20 13.61
N LEU A 62 2.84 -17.13 13.26
CA LEU A 62 3.23 -18.50 12.89
C LEU A 62 4.07 -18.53 11.61
N THR A 63 3.70 -17.74 10.60
CA THR A 63 4.48 -17.58 9.37
C THR A 63 5.88 -17.03 9.69
N ALA A 64 5.98 -15.98 10.49
CA ALA A 64 7.24 -15.40 10.94
C ALA A 64 8.08 -16.40 11.79
N ALA A 65 7.42 -17.22 12.61
CA ALA A 65 8.08 -18.23 13.44
C ALA A 65 8.68 -19.38 12.61
N LEU A 66 8.03 -19.74 11.49
CA LEU A 66 8.53 -20.74 10.55
C LEU A 66 9.57 -20.16 9.57
N LEU A 67 9.44 -18.87 9.23
CA LEU A 67 10.38 -18.17 8.36
C LEU A 67 11.73 -17.97 9.05
N ARG A 68 12.72 -18.78 8.68
CA ARG A 68 14.11 -18.65 9.18
C ARG A 68 14.93 -17.64 8.38
N ALA A 69 14.36 -16.46 8.13
CA ALA A 69 15.01 -15.38 7.39
C ALA A 69 14.97 -14.09 8.18
N GLY A 70 16.07 -13.32 8.17
CA GLY A 70 16.18 -12.09 8.96
C GLY A 70 16.88 -12.30 10.32
N ARG A 71 17.24 -11.18 10.97
CA ARG A 71 18.05 -11.17 12.20
C ARG A 71 17.22 -10.85 13.45
N THR A 72 16.20 -10.03 13.31
CA THR A 72 15.38 -9.51 14.42
C THR A 72 13.92 -9.97 14.28
N LEU A 73 13.09 -9.64 15.27
CA LEU A 73 11.65 -9.97 15.22
C LEU A 73 10.97 -9.20 14.09
N LEU A 74 11.24 -7.90 13.99
CA LEU A 74 10.67 -7.07 12.93
C LEU A 74 11.07 -7.55 11.54
N ASP A 75 12.33 -7.92 11.35
CA ASP A 75 12.82 -8.53 10.10
C ASP A 75 11.95 -9.72 9.67
N ARG A 76 11.53 -10.57 10.61
CA ARG A 76 10.68 -11.73 10.30
C ARG A 76 9.25 -11.34 10.04
N LEU A 77 8.70 -10.41 10.81
CA LEU A 77 7.34 -9.93 10.63
C LEU A 77 7.18 -9.24 9.27
N VAL A 78 8.09 -8.34 8.89
CA VAL A 78 8.05 -7.66 7.57
C VAL A 78 8.12 -8.66 6.42
N LEU A 79 9.03 -9.64 6.49
CA LEU A 79 9.16 -10.65 5.45
C LEU A 79 7.97 -11.63 5.42
N ALA A 80 7.38 -11.96 6.58
CA ALA A 80 6.18 -12.77 6.66
C ALA A 80 4.96 -12.01 6.10
N THR A 81 4.80 -10.72 6.42
CA THR A 81 3.76 -9.85 5.84
C THR A 81 3.90 -9.79 4.32
N ALA A 82 5.10 -9.54 3.79
CA ALA A 82 5.35 -9.53 2.34
C ALA A 82 4.99 -10.87 1.68
N LEU A 83 5.36 -11.99 2.31
CA LEU A 83 5.03 -13.33 1.82
C LEU A 83 3.51 -13.57 1.83
N LEU A 84 2.84 -13.22 2.93
CA LEU A 84 1.41 -13.43 3.10
C LEU A 84 0.58 -12.57 2.16
N LEU A 85 0.97 -11.31 1.92
CA LEU A 85 0.28 -10.44 0.96
C LEU A 85 0.38 -10.99 -0.47
N GLY A 86 1.56 -11.44 -0.89
CA GLY A 86 1.73 -12.08 -2.20
C GLY A 86 1.00 -13.42 -2.31
N ALA A 87 1.07 -14.24 -1.26
CA ALA A 87 0.37 -15.52 -1.21
C ALA A 87 -1.16 -15.35 -1.17
N LEU A 88 -1.66 -14.34 -0.47
CA LEU A 88 -3.07 -13.99 -0.43
C LEU A 88 -3.57 -13.59 -1.81
N CYS A 89 -2.82 -12.77 -2.56
CA CYS A 89 -3.21 -12.41 -3.92
C CYS A 89 -3.35 -13.65 -4.82
N ALA A 90 -2.43 -14.62 -4.70
CA ALA A 90 -2.52 -15.88 -5.43
C ALA A 90 -3.68 -16.76 -4.95
N ALA A 91 -3.83 -16.95 -3.63
CA ALA A 91 -4.83 -17.81 -3.03
C ALA A 91 -6.25 -17.28 -3.23
N ALA A 92 -6.43 -15.96 -3.28
CA ALA A 92 -7.71 -15.33 -3.54
C ALA A 92 -8.28 -15.68 -4.91
N LEU A 93 -7.45 -16.03 -5.92
CA LEU A 93 -7.94 -16.57 -7.19
C LEU A 93 -8.69 -17.89 -7.00
N LEU A 94 -8.19 -18.76 -6.11
CA LEU A 94 -8.85 -20.00 -5.76
C LEU A 94 -10.09 -19.74 -4.90
N PHE A 95 -10.01 -18.79 -3.96
CA PHE A 95 -11.14 -18.44 -3.11
C PHE A 95 -12.29 -17.81 -3.91
N SER A 96 -12.01 -17.04 -4.97
CA SER A 96 -13.04 -16.48 -5.85
C SER A 96 -13.96 -17.52 -6.50
N VAL A 97 -13.47 -18.74 -6.72
CA VAL A 97 -14.25 -19.85 -7.33
C VAL A 97 -14.65 -20.90 -6.30
N TRP A 98 -14.27 -20.72 -5.04
CA TRP A 98 -14.59 -21.64 -3.97
C TRP A 98 -15.95 -21.27 -3.35
N PRO A 99 -16.86 -22.23 -3.06
CA PRO A 99 -18.20 -21.90 -2.56
C PRO A 99 -18.24 -21.09 -1.26
N TRP A 100 -17.14 -21.07 -0.50
CA TRP A 100 -17.03 -20.33 0.75
C TRP A 100 -16.40 -18.93 0.58
N GLY A 101 -15.93 -18.59 -0.61
CA GLY A 101 -15.30 -17.31 -0.90
C GLY A 101 -14.18 -16.94 0.09
N LEU A 102 -14.19 -15.67 0.50
CA LEU A 102 -13.29 -15.09 1.50
C LEU A 102 -13.79 -15.27 2.95
N HIS A 103 -14.66 -16.24 3.24
CA HIS A 103 -15.18 -16.43 4.60
C HIS A 103 -14.02 -16.68 5.62
N PRO A 104 -14.01 -16.02 6.79
CA PRO A 104 -12.89 -16.06 7.74
C PRO A 104 -12.44 -17.47 8.17
N VAL A 105 -13.41 -18.34 8.49
CA VAL A 105 -13.17 -19.72 8.97
C VAL A 105 -12.36 -20.57 7.95
N PRO A 106 -12.85 -20.77 6.71
CA PRO A 106 -12.14 -21.60 5.74
C PRO A 106 -10.81 -20.98 5.26
N VAL A 107 -10.72 -19.66 5.17
CA VAL A 107 -9.45 -18.99 4.82
C VAL A 107 -8.39 -19.23 5.90
N ALA A 108 -8.71 -18.99 7.17
CA ALA A 108 -7.79 -19.24 8.28
C ALA A 108 -7.48 -20.74 8.45
N GLY A 109 -8.47 -21.61 8.30
CA GLY A 109 -8.30 -23.06 8.37
C GLY A 109 -7.33 -23.58 7.31
N THR A 110 -7.46 -23.07 6.08
CA THR A 110 -6.55 -23.38 4.98
C THR A 110 -5.14 -22.87 5.26
N ALA A 111 -4.99 -21.63 5.73
CA ALA A 111 -3.70 -21.05 6.06
C ALA A 111 -2.98 -21.81 7.18
N LEU A 112 -3.68 -22.15 8.26
CA LEU A 112 -3.13 -22.92 9.38
C LEU A 112 -2.77 -24.36 8.96
N THR A 113 -3.58 -24.98 8.10
CA THR A 113 -3.28 -26.30 7.52
C THR A 113 -2.01 -26.25 6.66
N ALA A 114 -1.85 -25.22 5.83
CA ALA A 114 -0.66 -25.04 5.01
C ALA A 114 0.61 -24.82 5.86
N LEU A 115 0.52 -24.01 6.92
CA LEU A 115 1.63 -23.79 7.86
C LEU A 115 1.99 -25.06 8.62
N LEU A 116 1.01 -25.87 9.03
CA LEU A 116 1.23 -27.18 9.64
C LEU A 116 1.95 -28.13 8.66
N GLY A 117 1.46 -28.23 7.43
CA GLY A 117 2.11 -29.03 6.38
C GLY A 117 3.55 -28.60 6.13
N LEU A 118 3.81 -27.29 6.03
CA LEU A 118 5.15 -26.75 5.89
C LEU A 118 6.05 -27.11 7.08
N ALA A 119 5.54 -27.01 8.30
CA ALA A 119 6.28 -27.37 9.52
C ALA A 119 6.60 -28.88 9.57
N LEU A 120 5.71 -29.74 9.09
CA LEU A 120 5.92 -31.19 8.99
C LEU A 120 6.94 -31.55 7.92
N VAL A 121 6.80 -31.02 6.69
CA VAL A 121 7.70 -31.29 5.56
C VAL A 121 9.12 -30.78 5.83
N THR A 122 9.25 -29.59 6.39
CA THR A 122 10.57 -28.99 6.66
C THR A 122 11.18 -29.44 7.98
N GLY A 123 10.42 -30.13 8.83
CA GLY A 123 10.79 -30.43 10.22
C GLY A 123 11.05 -29.19 11.07
N ALA A 124 10.65 -28.00 10.60
CA ALA A 124 10.92 -26.75 11.29
C ALA A 124 10.00 -26.61 12.51
N ARG A 125 10.60 -26.35 13.68
CA ARG A 125 9.85 -25.91 14.86
C ARG A 125 9.63 -24.39 14.79
N PRO A 126 8.41 -23.88 15.09
CA PRO A 126 8.16 -22.44 15.18
C PRO A 126 9.08 -21.81 16.22
N ARG A 127 9.87 -20.79 15.81
CA ARG A 127 10.76 -20.05 16.73
C ARG A 127 10.90 -18.61 16.27
N LEU A 128 10.52 -17.66 17.11
CA LEU A 128 10.77 -16.23 16.88
C LEU A 128 12.09 -15.80 17.53
N PRO A 129 12.84 -14.87 16.91
CA PRO A 129 13.93 -14.17 17.57
C PRO A 129 13.37 -13.19 18.60
N ARG A 130 14.19 -12.81 19.58
CA ARG A 130 13.82 -11.76 20.55
C ARG A 130 13.71 -10.40 19.83
N PRO A 131 12.79 -9.52 20.26
CA PRO A 131 12.75 -8.15 19.76
C PRO A 131 14.07 -7.45 20.08
N ALA A 132 14.59 -6.70 19.11
CA ALA A 132 15.77 -5.86 19.28
C ALA A 132 15.36 -4.39 19.48
N PRO A 133 16.12 -3.55 20.21
CA PRO A 133 15.81 -2.12 20.32
C PRO A 133 15.68 -1.40 18.97
N ALA A 134 16.45 -1.85 17.97
CA ALA A 134 16.37 -1.34 16.60
C ALA A 134 15.04 -1.64 15.89
N ASP A 135 14.26 -2.61 16.38
CA ASP A 135 12.92 -2.93 15.85
C ASP A 135 11.89 -1.85 16.20
N ALA A 136 12.12 -1.06 17.27
CA ALA A 136 11.18 -0.04 17.70
C ALA A 136 11.11 1.14 16.72
N ALA A 137 12.24 1.54 16.13
CA ALA A 137 12.29 2.76 15.32
C ALA A 137 11.37 2.73 14.08
N PRO A 138 11.33 1.67 13.25
CA PRO A 138 10.37 1.59 12.15
C PRO A 138 8.91 1.50 12.61
N VAL A 139 8.64 0.78 13.71
CA VAL A 139 7.28 0.62 14.25
C VAL A 139 6.75 1.95 14.76
N VAL A 140 7.53 2.66 15.58
CA VAL A 140 7.17 3.98 16.10
C VAL A 140 7.02 4.98 14.97
N ALA A 141 7.90 4.97 13.97
CA ALA A 141 7.78 5.80 12.76
C ALA A 141 6.44 5.59 12.04
N ALA A 142 6.08 4.33 11.78
CA ALA A 142 4.81 3.99 11.14
C ALA A 142 3.61 4.42 12.00
N MET A 143 3.64 4.18 13.31
CA MET A 143 2.59 4.60 14.23
C MET A 143 2.42 6.12 14.24
N LEU A 144 3.51 6.89 14.36
CA LEU A 144 3.46 8.36 14.39
C LEU A 144 2.95 8.93 13.06
N ALA A 145 3.42 8.41 11.93
CA ALA A 145 2.95 8.85 10.61
C ALA A 145 1.46 8.56 10.42
N THR A 146 1.01 7.39 10.86
CA THR A 146 -0.39 6.98 10.80
C THR A 146 -1.26 7.84 11.69
N LEU A 147 -0.88 8.04 12.95
CA LEU A 147 -1.59 8.91 13.88
C LEU A 147 -1.67 10.34 13.33
N ALA A 148 -0.57 10.85 12.77
CA ALA A 148 -0.56 12.17 12.17
C ALA A 148 -1.57 12.28 11.02
N LEU A 149 -1.64 11.33 10.08
CA LEU A 149 -2.60 11.40 8.98
C LEU A 149 -4.02 10.96 9.36
N ALA A 150 -4.19 10.14 10.39
CA ALA A 150 -5.48 9.77 10.95
C ALA A 150 -6.12 10.91 11.75
N TRP A 151 -5.31 11.86 12.23
CA TRP A 151 -5.74 12.89 13.18
C TRP A 151 -6.97 13.69 12.75
N PRO A 152 -7.14 14.12 11.48
CA PRO A 152 -8.37 14.77 11.05
C PRO A 152 -9.59 13.84 11.09
N TYR A 153 -9.45 12.58 10.68
CA TYR A 153 -10.54 11.58 10.80
C TYR A 153 -10.91 11.30 12.26
N LEU A 154 -9.93 11.25 13.16
CA LEU A 154 -10.16 11.00 14.59
C LEU A 154 -10.86 12.17 15.30
N ARG A 155 -10.65 13.40 14.80
CA ARG A 155 -11.34 14.61 15.29
C ARG A 155 -12.67 14.88 14.58
N ALA A 156 -12.97 14.13 13.52
CA ALA A 156 -14.19 14.31 12.76
C ALA A 156 -15.34 13.53 13.42
N ASP A 157 -16.40 14.25 13.79
CA ASP A 157 -17.58 13.68 14.40
C ASP A 157 -18.56 13.13 13.36
N GLY A 158 -19.08 11.93 13.63
CA GLY A 158 -20.11 11.29 12.83
C GLY A 158 -19.70 10.94 11.39
N LEU A 159 -20.70 10.52 10.60
CA LEU A 159 -20.52 10.15 9.21
C LEU A 159 -20.13 11.36 8.35
N ALA A 160 -20.82 12.49 8.50
CA ALA A 160 -20.60 13.69 7.68
C ALA A 160 -19.17 14.24 7.86
N GLY A 161 -18.66 14.33 9.10
CA GLY A 161 -17.31 14.82 9.33
C GLY A 161 -16.24 13.93 8.67
N ARG A 162 -16.34 12.61 8.83
CA ARG A 162 -15.38 11.68 8.22
C ARG A 162 -15.48 11.66 6.70
N LEU A 163 -16.70 11.77 6.19
CA LEU A 163 -16.97 11.85 4.77
C LEU A 163 -16.43 13.15 4.16
N ALA A 164 -16.47 14.27 4.87
CA ALA A 164 -15.90 15.55 4.41
C ALA A 164 -14.41 15.43 4.07
N TYR A 165 -13.67 14.65 4.84
CA TYR A 165 -12.27 14.34 4.57
C TYR A 165 -12.09 13.27 3.48
N ALA A 166 -12.93 12.24 3.45
CA ALA A 166 -12.84 11.20 2.42
C ALA A 166 -13.15 11.73 1.01
N MET A 167 -14.12 12.66 0.91
CA MET A 167 -14.56 13.30 -0.34
C MET A 167 -13.52 14.22 -0.97
N THR A 168 -12.43 14.55 -0.27
CA THR A 168 -11.28 15.23 -0.87
C THR A 168 -10.71 14.45 -2.06
N GLY A 169 -10.76 13.12 -2.02
CA GLY A 169 -10.34 12.22 -3.09
C GLY A 169 -11.49 11.38 -3.64
N GLU A 170 -11.85 11.57 -4.90
CA GLU A 170 -12.84 10.71 -5.58
C GLU A 170 -12.44 9.23 -5.62
N ASP A 171 -11.13 8.93 -5.61
CA ASP A 171 -10.63 7.56 -5.59
C ASP A 171 -10.97 6.84 -4.28
N ASN A 172 -11.20 7.55 -3.16
CA ASN A 172 -11.68 6.92 -1.93
C ASN A 172 -13.02 6.20 -2.14
N SER A 173 -13.93 6.82 -2.89
CA SER A 173 -15.22 6.20 -3.21
C SER A 173 -15.04 4.96 -4.10
N ARG A 174 -14.17 5.02 -5.12
CA ARG A 174 -13.93 3.89 -6.04
C ARG A 174 -13.28 2.71 -5.34
N HIS A 175 -12.26 2.96 -4.52
CA HIS A 175 -11.59 1.92 -3.76
C HIS A 175 -12.51 1.33 -2.70
N LEU A 176 -13.36 2.14 -2.05
CA LEU A 176 -14.37 1.63 -1.13
C LEU A 176 -15.41 0.75 -1.85
N ALA A 177 -15.94 1.19 -2.99
CA ALA A 177 -16.86 0.40 -3.81
C ALA A 177 -16.26 -0.94 -4.21
N ALA A 178 -14.99 -0.97 -4.60
CA ALA A 178 -14.30 -2.22 -4.94
C ALA A 178 -14.05 -3.13 -3.73
N VAL A 179 -13.79 -2.60 -2.52
CA VAL A 179 -13.73 -3.40 -1.29
C VAL A 179 -15.08 -4.06 -0.99
N GLU A 180 -16.17 -3.31 -1.07
CA GLU A 180 -17.51 -3.85 -0.83
C GLU A 180 -17.95 -4.82 -1.93
N GLY A 181 -17.59 -4.55 -3.19
CA GLY A 181 -17.82 -5.49 -4.28
C GLY A 181 -17.11 -6.82 -4.06
N VAL A 182 -15.84 -6.80 -3.63
CA VAL A 182 -15.06 -8.01 -3.32
C VAL A 182 -15.72 -8.80 -2.19
N ARG A 183 -16.26 -8.12 -1.17
CA ARG A 183 -17.00 -8.79 -0.09
C ARG A 183 -18.29 -9.43 -0.60
N ALA A 184 -19.01 -8.73 -1.47
CA ALA A 184 -20.28 -9.20 -2.01
C ALA A 184 -20.11 -10.43 -2.90
N VAL A 185 -19.09 -10.47 -3.77
CA VAL A 185 -18.81 -11.63 -4.64
C VAL A 185 -17.97 -12.71 -3.95
N GLY A 186 -17.39 -12.41 -2.78
CA GLY A 186 -16.58 -13.36 -2.02
C GLY A 186 -15.19 -13.62 -2.60
N GLY A 187 -14.64 -12.70 -3.41
CA GLY A 187 -13.36 -12.87 -4.10
C GLY A 187 -13.03 -11.70 -5.03
N TYR A 188 -12.13 -11.92 -5.98
CA TYR A 188 -11.84 -10.95 -7.04
C TYR A 188 -13.08 -10.62 -7.88
N LEU A 189 -13.30 -9.33 -8.16
CA LEU A 189 -14.44 -8.84 -8.93
C LEU A 189 -14.48 -9.44 -10.35
N PHE A 190 -13.32 -9.62 -10.99
CA PHE A 190 -13.25 -10.19 -12.34
C PHE A 190 -13.64 -11.68 -12.41
N ALA A 191 -13.76 -12.37 -11.27
CA ALA A 191 -14.19 -13.76 -11.25
C ALA A 191 -15.72 -13.89 -11.30
N ASP A 192 -16.44 -12.84 -10.88
CA ASP A 192 -17.89 -12.71 -11.00
C ASP A 192 -18.25 -11.26 -11.41
N PRO A 193 -17.99 -10.88 -12.68
CA PRO A 193 -18.24 -9.52 -13.16
C PRO A 193 -19.71 -9.11 -13.04
N ASP A 194 -20.64 -10.05 -13.25
CA ASP A 194 -22.08 -9.80 -13.19
C ASP A 194 -22.53 -9.51 -11.75
N GLY A 195 -22.03 -10.29 -10.77
CA GLY A 195 -22.25 -10.01 -9.35
C GLY A 195 -21.63 -8.69 -8.91
N ALA A 196 -20.46 -8.33 -9.46
CA ALA A 196 -19.73 -7.10 -9.17
C ALA A 196 -20.36 -5.84 -9.79
N ALA A 197 -21.00 -5.97 -10.97
CA ALA A 197 -21.44 -4.84 -11.80
C ALA A 197 -22.39 -3.86 -11.11
N ARG A 198 -23.12 -4.31 -10.07
CA ARG A 198 -23.99 -3.44 -9.28
C ARG A 198 -23.21 -2.53 -8.34
N ILE A 199 -22.13 -3.03 -7.76
CA ILE A 199 -21.42 -2.40 -6.63
C ILE A 199 -20.14 -1.71 -7.08
N ALA A 200 -19.40 -2.29 -8.03
CA ALA A 200 -18.13 -1.75 -8.50
C ALA A 200 -18.28 -1.25 -9.94
N PRO A 201 -17.71 -0.07 -10.28
CA PRO A 201 -17.68 0.37 -11.67
C PRO A 201 -16.81 -0.57 -12.50
N GLU A 202 -17.14 -0.72 -13.78
CA GLU A 202 -16.48 -1.66 -14.70
C GLU A 202 -14.95 -1.53 -14.71
N ALA A 203 -14.42 -0.29 -14.71
CA ALA A 203 -12.99 -0.04 -14.66
C ALA A 203 -12.30 -0.62 -13.41
N MET A 204 -13.03 -0.74 -12.29
CA MET A 204 -12.53 -1.34 -11.05
C MET A 204 -12.63 -2.86 -11.03
N VAL A 205 -13.51 -3.47 -11.85
CA VAL A 205 -13.65 -4.95 -11.95
C VAL A 205 -12.36 -5.59 -12.44
N TRP A 206 -11.66 -4.92 -13.38
CA TRP A 206 -10.42 -5.40 -13.98
C TRP A 206 -9.16 -4.70 -13.44
N TYR A 207 -9.33 -3.83 -12.45
CA TYR A 207 -8.23 -3.14 -11.78
C TYR A 207 -7.41 -4.11 -10.90
N PRO A 208 -6.11 -3.85 -10.66
CA PRO A 208 -5.32 -4.59 -9.66
C PRO A 208 -5.93 -4.51 -8.25
N GLN A 209 -6.47 -5.64 -7.76
CA GLN A 209 -7.32 -5.70 -6.56
C GLN A 209 -6.62 -6.21 -5.29
N GLY A 210 -5.29 -6.23 -5.24
CA GLY A 210 -4.52 -6.79 -4.13
C GLY A 210 -4.80 -6.10 -2.78
N PHE A 211 -4.93 -4.76 -2.78
CA PHE A 211 -5.36 -4.03 -1.59
C PHE A 211 -6.81 -4.37 -1.22
N HIS A 212 -7.71 -4.36 -2.20
CA HIS A 212 -9.15 -4.53 -1.97
C HIS A 212 -9.49 -5.89 -1.39
N VAL A 213 -8.92 -6.96 -1.94
CA VAL A 213 -9.02 -8.33 -1.42
C VAL A 213 -8.46 -8.44 -0.01
N THR A 214 -7.31 -7.81 0.25
CA THR A 214 -6.72 -7.82 1.58
C THR A 214 -7.62 -7.10 2.59
N ALA A 215 -8.11 -5.90 2.25
CA ALA A 215 -8.98 -5.11 3.11
C ALA A 215 -10.32 -5.83 3.36
N ALA A 216 -10.98 -6.33 2.31
CA ALA A 216 -12.23 -7.08 2.40
C ALA A 216 -12.11 -8.32 3.31
N LEU A 217 -11.03 -9.09 3.13
CA LEU A 217 -10.78 -10.28 3.95
C LEU A 217 -10.54 -9.90 5.42
N LEU A 218 -9.66 -8.94 5.68
CA LEU A 218 -9.35 -8.50 7.04
C LEU A 218 -10.58 -7.86 7.72
N ASP A 219 -11.43 -7.18 6.95
CA ASP A 219 -12.69 -6.64 7.44
C ASP A 219 -13.66 -7.75 7.88
N GLY A 220 -13.75 -8.85 7.12
CA GLY A 220 -14.52 -10.02 7.51
C GLY A 220 -14.03 -10.67 8.80
N PHE A 221 -12.71 -10.74 9.01
CA PHE A 221 -12.12 -11.17 10.29
C PHE A 221 -12.43 -10.19 11.42
N LEU A 222 -12.33 -8.88 11.17
CA LEU A 222 -12.58 -7.84 12.17
C LEU A 222 -14.04 -7.88 12.66
N ARG A 223 -14.99 -8.04 11.74
CA ARG A 223 -16.43 -8.13 12.05
C ARG A 223 -16.88 -9.51 12.52
N SER A 224 -16.07 -10.55 12.33
CA SER A 224 -16.50 -11.95 12.41
C SER A 224 -17.81 -12.19 11.63
N SER A 225 -17.89 -11.60 10.42
CA SER A 225 -19.10 -11.65 9.60
C SER A 225 -18.77 -11.41 8.13
N THR A 226 -19.50 -12.07 7.24
CA THR A 226 -19.51 -11.77 5.79
C THR A 226 -20.67 -10.87 5.36
N ALA A 227 -21.58 -10.54 6.28
CA ALA A 227 -22.71 -9.65 5.99
C ALA A 227 -22.23 -8.21 5.70
N PRO A 228 -22.95 -7.44 4.87
CA PRO A 228 -22.63 -6.04 4.63
C PRO A 228 -22.72 -5.21 5.91
N GLY A 229 -21.84 -4.21 6.03
CA GLY A 229 -21.86 -3.25 7.13
C GLY A 229 -22.89 -2.13 6.90
N SER A 230 -23.14 -1.32 7.94
CA SER A 230 -23.80 -0.02 7.73
C SER A 230 -22.88 0.92 6.94
N PRO A 231 -23.41 1.91 6.20
CA PRO A 231 -22.60 2.83 5.42
C PRO A 231 -21.49 3.52 6.22
N ALA A 232 -21.81 3.93 7.45
CA ALA A 232 -20.84 4.55 8.36
C ALA A 232 -19.73 3.59 8.78
N SER A 233 -20.08 2.36 9.17
CA SER A 233 -19.10 1.36 9.57
C SER A 233 -18.23 0.92 8.40
N THR A 234 -18.80 0.77 7.21
CA THR A 234 -18.08 0.44 5.98
C THR A 234 -17.06 1.52 5.62
N LEU A 235 -17.46 2.80 5.65
CA LEU A 235 -16.54 3.93 5.43
C LEU A 235 -15.41 3.95 6.48
N GLU A 236 -15.75 3.82 7.76
CA GLU A 236 -14.78 3.81 8.86
C GLU A 236 -13.72 2.73 8.70
N HIS A 237 -14.14 1.49 8.44
CA HIS A 237 -13.22 0.38 8.28
C HIS A 237 -12.34 0.56 7.03
N TYR A 238 -12.91 1.02 5.91
CA TYR A 238 -12.14 1.34 4.70
C TYR A 238 -11.05 2.39 4.95
N LEU A 239 -11.39 3.49 5.66
CA LEU A 239 -10.42 4.52 6.01
C LEU A 239 -9.32 3.95 6.92
N GLY A 240 -9.68 3.09 7.87
CA GLY A 240 -8.73 2.35 8.71
C GLY A 240 -7.77 1.47 7.90
N TRP A 241 -8.28 0.70 6.93
CA TRP A 241 -7.44 -0.13 6.05
C TRP A 241 -6.55 0.70 5.12
N SER A 242 -7.04 1.84 4.65
CA SER A 242 -6.26 2.78 3.83
C SER A 242 -5.11 3.40 4.64
N LEU A 243 -5.37 3.79 5.89
CA LEU A 243 -4.35 4.23 6.84
C LEU A 243 -3.35 3.11 7.16
N ALA A 244 -3.81 1.86 7.31
CA ALA A 244 -2.93 0.70 7.53
C ALA A 244 -2.01 0.44 6.33
N ALA A 245 -2.47 0.63 5.10
CA ALA A 245 -1.63 0.55 3.90
C ALA A 245 -0.53 1.63 3.90
N TYR A 246 -0.86 2.86 4.30
CA TYR A 246 0.13 3.93 4.48
C TYR A 246 1.11 3.64 5.63
N ALA A 247 0.61 3.10 6.75
CA ALA A 247 1.44 2.66 7.88
C ALA A 247 2.48 1.62 7.43
N LEU A 248 2.03 0.63 6.64
CA LEU A 248 2.89 -0.40 6.07
C LEU A 248 3.93 0.20 5.11
N LEU A 249 3.56 1.21 4.31
CA LEU A 249 4.51 1.94 3.45
C LEU A 249 5.61 2.61 4.27
N VAL A 250 5.27 3.41 5.28
CA VAL A 250 6.25 4.08 6.14
C VAL A 250 7.12 3.05 6.87
N LEU A 251 6.52 2.00 7.43
CA LEU A 251 7.23 0.89 8.06
C LEU A 251 8.24 0.26 7.10
N ALA A 252 7.80 -0.07 5.88
CA ALA A 252 8.61 -0.72 4.86
C ALA A 252 9.78 0.16 4.40
N VAL A 253 9.55 1.46 4.19
CA VAL A 253 10.59 2.41 3.77
C VAL A 253 11.64 2.58 4.87
N VAL A 254 11.22 2.82 6.12
CA VAL A 254 12.14 2.98 7.25
C VAL A 254 12.90 1.68 7.52
N TRP A 255 12.21 0.53 7.47
CA TRP A 255 12.84 -0.78 7.60
C TRP A 255 13.83 -1.04 6.48
N ALA A 256 13.50 -0.73 5.22
CA ALA A 256 14.38 -0.90 4.08
C ALA A 256 15.62 -0.01 4.17
N ALA A 257 15.45 1.27 4.52
CA ALA A 257 16.56 2.21 4.74
C ALA A 257 17.48 1.70 5.87
N GLY A 258 16.89 1.30 7.00
CA GLY A 258 17.61 0.74 8.14
C GLY A 258 18.35 -0.55 7.79
N ARG A 259 17.70 -1.44 7.04
CA ARG A 259 18.27 -2.70 6.57
C ARG A 259 19.47 -2.47 5.67
N ILE A 260 19.36 -1.58 4.68
CA ILE A 260 20.43 -1.26 3.71
C ILE A 260 21.62 -0.58 4.38
N ALA A 261 21.38 0.36 5.31
CA ALA A 261 22.43 1.00 6.09
C ALA A 261 23.11 0.01 7.04
N GLY A 262 22.35 -0.77 7.79
CA GLY A 262 22.82 -1.84 8.67
C GLY A 262 23.89 -1.41 9.67
N ARG A 263 25.13 -1.92 9.52
CA ARG A 263 26.23 -1.66 10.48
C ARG A 263 26.64 -0.19 10.59
N LEU A 264 26.16 0.69 9.71
CA LEU A 264 26.36 2.13 9.81
C LEU A 264 25.54 2.78 10.94
N LEU A 265 24.51 2.07 11.41
CA LEU A 265 23.57 2.55 12.41
C LEU A 265 23.95 2.03 13.80
N ASP A 266 24.12 2.97 14.72
CA ASP A 266 23.91 2.76 16.15
C ASP A 266 22.42 3.09 16.48
N PRO A 267 21.92 2.80 17.70
CA PRO A 267 20.52 3.06 18.03
C PRO A 267 20.07 4.51 17.81
N LEU A 268 20.93 5.49 18.11
CA LEU A 268 20.60 6.90 17.93
C LEU A 268 20.50 7.28 16.45
N ARG A 269 21.42 6.77 15.61
CA ARG A 269 21.35 6.95 14.15
C ARG A 269 20.14 6.25 13.54
N ALA A 270 19.74 5.09 14.08
CA ALA A 270 18.54 4.39 13.63
C ALA A 270 17.28 5.23 13.92
N VAL A 271 17.18 5.81 15.12
CA VAL A 271 16.09 6.73 15.48
C VAL A 271 16.11 7.98 14.60
N ALA A 272 17.28 8.60 14.41
CA ALA A 272 17.42 9.79 13.57
C ALA A 272 17.03 9.51 12.10
N LEU A 273 17.45 8.36 11.55
CA LEU A 273 17.06 7.92 10.21
C LEU A 273 15.54 7.70 10.12
N ALA A 274 14.96 6.99 11.09
CA ALA A 274 13.52 6.74 11.13
C ALA A 274 12.73 8.04 11.20
N ALA A 275 13.11 8.96 12.07
CA ALA A 275 12.47 10.28 12.20
C ALA A 275 12.64 11.12 10.92
N ALA A 276 13.82 11.14 10.31
CA ALA A 276 14.07 11.86 9.06
C ALA A 276 13.23 11.32 7.90
N VAL A 277 13.21 9.99 7.70
CA VAL A 277 12.40 9.34 6.65
C VAL A 277 10.90 9.56 6.90
N THR A 278 10.45 9.47 8.16
CA THR A 278 9.06 9.76 8.53
C THR A 278 8.69 11.20 8.22
N ALA A 279 9.57 12.15 8.55
CA ALA A 279 9.33 13.55 8.29
C ALA A 279 9.22 13.84 6.78
N LEU A 280 10.10 13.23 5.97
CA LEU A 280 10.03 13.31 4.51
C LEU A 280 8.75 12.65 3.96
N ALA A 281 8.34 11.51 4.50
CA ALA A 281 7.11 10.83 4.09
C ALA A 281 5.85 11.68 4.35
N LEU A 282 5.79 12.36 5.50
CA LEU A 282 4.69 13.28 5.83
C LEU A 282 4.75 14.59 5.02
N GLY A 283 5.93 15.15 4.82
CA GLY A 283 6.06 16.43 4.12
C GLY A 283 5.90 16.32 2.60
N SER A 284 6.14 15.15 2.02
CA SER A 284 6.12 14.92 0.57
C SER A 284 4.73 14.54 0.03
N GLU A 285 4.69 14.28 -1.29
CA GLU A 285 3.52 13.76 -2.00
C GLU A 285 2.98 12.43 -1.43
N LEU A 286 3.73 11.69 -0.59
CA LEU A 286 3.22 10.45 -0.02
C LEU A 286 2.03 10.69 0.93
N ALA A 287 1.96 11.83 1.63
CA ALA A 287 0.79 12.17 2.45
C ALA A 287 -0.51 12.25 1.62
N ARG A 288 -0.41 12.63 0.34
CA ARG A 288 -1.53 12.63 -0.61
C ARG A 288 -2.21 11.28 -0.73
N PHE A 289 -1.53 10.18 -0.42
CA PHE A 289 -2.07 8.84 -0.63
C PHE A 289 -3.24 8.55 0.31
N VAL A 290 -3.22 9.12 1.52
CA VAL A 290 -4.36 9.06 2.44
C VAL A 290 -5.44 10.06 2.02
N VAL A 291 -5.03 11.27 1.64
CA VAL A 291 -5.93 12.38 1.28
C VAL A 291 -6.77 12.06 0.05
N TYR A 292 -6.14 11.54 -1.01
CA TYR A 292 -6.80 11.25 -2.28
C TYR A 292 -7.26 9.80 -2.42
N GLY A 293 -6.88 8.91 -1.49
CA GLY A 293 -7.31 7.51 -1.52
C GLY A 293 -6.53 6.66 -2.52
N TYR A 294 -5.21 6.56 -2.36
CA TYR A 294 -4.34 5.68 -3.16
C TYR A 294 -3.79 4.48 -2.35
N PRO A 295 -4.65 3.64 -1.73
CA PRO A 295 -4.18 2.55 -0.89
C PRO A 295 -3.50 1.43 -1.68
N GLY A 296 -3.94 1.17 -2.93
CA GLY A 296 -3.29 0.21 -3.83
C GLY A 296 -1.85 0.61 -4.16
N GLU A 297 -1.62 1.89 -4.45
CA GLU A 297 -0.28 2.44 -4.68
C GLU A 297 0.58 2.38 -3.41
N SER A 298 0.00 2.72 -2.25
CA SER A 298 0.68 2.62 -0.95
C SER A 298 1.21 1.20 -0.71
N LEU A 299 0.36 0.20 -0.93
CA LEU A 299 0.72 -1.21 -0.79
C LEU A 299 1.79 -1.62 -1.81
N GLY A 300 1.64 -1.25 -3.09
CA GLY A 300 2.61 -1.54 -4.14
C GLY A 300 4.00 -0.96 -3.86
N LEU A 301 4.07 0.29 -3.38
CA LEU A 301 5.32 0.92 -2.97
C LEU A 301 5.94 0.28 -1.73
N ALA A 302 5.12 -0.13 -0.74
CA ALA A 302 5.59 -0.82 0.45
C ALA A 302 6.28 -2.14 0.09
N LEU A 303 5.64 -2.95 -0.75
CA LEU A 303 6.20 -4.22 -1.25
C LEU A 303 7.45 -3.97 -2.09
N THR A 304 7.46 -2.92 -2.92
CA THR A 304 8.63 -2.55 -3.72
C THR A 304 9.82 -2.13 -2.85
N ALA A 305 9.60 -1.36 -1.78
CA ALA A 305 10.65 -1.00 -0.83
C ALA A 305 11.25 -2.24 -0.14
N ILE A 306 10.42 -3.21 0.24
CA ILE A 306 10.87 -4.49 0.80
C ILE A 306 11.71 -5.26 -0.23
N LEU A 307 11.27 -5.32 -1.49
CA LEU A 307 11.98 -5.98 -2.59
C LEU A 307 13.35 -5.35 -2.82
N VAL A 308 13.44 -4.01 -2.89
CA VAL A 308 14.72 -3.30 -3.03
C VAL A 308 15.66 -3.67 -1.89
N ALA A 309 15.17 -3.71 -0.66
CA ALA A 309 15.99 -4.09 0.50
C ALA A 309 16.48 -5.54 0.42
N LEU A 310 15.66 -6.46 -0.10
CA LEU A 310 16.01 -7.87 -0.32
C LEU A 310 17.00 -8.08 -1.47
N VAL A 311 16.89 -7.31 -2.56
CA VAL A 311 17.87 -7.35 -3.66
C VAL A 311 19.21 -6.79 -3.20
N CYS A 312 19.20 -5.70 -2.43
CA CYS A 312 20.40 -5.09 -1.86
C CYS A 312 21.05 -6.00 -0.81
N ARG A 313 20.26 -6.56 0.11
CA ARG A 313 20.70 -7.48 1.17
C ARG A 313 19.87 -8.78 1.21
N PRO A 314 20.24 -9.75 0.36
CA PRO A 314 19.54 -11.03 0.26
C PRO A 314 19.53 -11.80 1.58
N VAL A 315 18.47 -12.58 1.79
CA VAL A 315 18.42 -13.55 2.89
C VAL A 315 19.35 -14.73 2.59
N ALA A 316 19.85 -15.39 3.65
CA ALA A 316 20.92 -16.38 3.52
C ALA A 316 20.55 -17.60 2.67
N ARG A 317 19.28 -18.03 2.72
CA ARG A 317 18.80 -19.22 2.00
C ARG A 317 18.24 -18.82 0.63
N THR A 318 18.89 -19.28 -0.44
CA THR A 318 18.47 -19.00 -1.82
C THR A 318 17.02 -19.39 -2.10
N GLY A 319 16.55 -20.54 -1.59
CA GLY A 319 15.16 -20.95 -1.76
C GLY A 319 14.16 -19.97 -1.13
N THR A 320 14.44 -19.54 0.11
CA THR A 320 13.60 -18.54 0.79
C THR A 320 13.63 -17.20 0.07
N GLN A 321 14.80 -16.78 -0.44
CA GLN A 321 14.92 -15.57 -1.24
C GLN A 321 14.10 -15.65 -2.54
N LEU A 322 14.12 -16.79 -3.25
CA LEU A 322 13.31 -17.00 -4.45
C LEU A 322 11.82 -16.88 -4.14
N CYS A 323 11.33 -17.58 -3.11
CA CYS A 323 9.90 -17.50 -2.72
C CYS A 323 9.49 -16.08 -2.32
N LEU A 324 10.33 -15.36 -1.56
CA LEU A 324 10.04 -13.98 -1.17
C LEU A 324 10.00 -13.03 -2.38
N LEU A 325 10.95 -13.14 -3.31
CA LEU A 325 10.95 -12.32 -4.51
C LEU A 325 9.74 -12.63 -5.41
N GLY A 326 9.39 -13.92 -5.59
CA GLY A 326 8.20 -14.32 -6.34
C GLY A 326 6.91 -13.80 -5.71
N ALA A 327 6.74 -13.97 -4.40
CA ALA A 327 5.57 -13.45 -3.67
C ALA A 327 5.48 -11.92 -3.75
N LEU A 328 6.61 -11.20 -3.65
CA LEU A 328 6.63 -9.75 -3.82
C LEU A 328 6.25 -9.34 -5.24
N CYS A 329 6.75 -10.02 -6.29
CA CYS A 329 6.33 -9.73 -7.66
C CYS A 329 4.83 -9.92 -7.84
N VAL A 330 4.26 -11.03 -7.36
CA VAL A 330 2.81 -11.27 -7.41
C VAL A 330 2.05 -10.18 -6.64
N GLY A 331 2.43 -9.91 -5.40
CA GLY A 331 1.78 -8.87 -4.59
C GLY A 331 1.86 -7.48 -5.23
N ILE A 332 2.99 -7.12 -5.86
CA ILE A 332 3.15 -5.85 -6.58
C ILE A 332 2.29 -5.83 -7.86
N GLY A 333 2.23 -6.92 -8.62
CA GLY A 333 1.37 -7.01 -9.81
C GLY A 333 -0.11 -6.81 -9.48
N PHE A 334 -0.57 -7.41 -8.37
CA PHE A 334 -1.94 -7.26 -7.89
C PHE A 334 -2.21 -5.96 -7.14
N ALA A 335 -1.21 -5.31 -6.53
CA ALA A 335 -1.42 -4.05 -5.82
C ALA A 335 -1.26 -2.84 -6.75
N TYR A 336 -0.21 -2.83 -7.58
CA TYR A 336 0.13 -1.72 -8.45
C TYR A 336 1.09 -2.14 -9.59
N LEU A 337 0.52 -2.60 -10.71
CA LEU A 337 1.28 -3.15 -11.85
C LEU A 337 2.33 -2.20 -12.45
N MET A 338 2.18 -0.89 -12.26
CA MET A 338 3.08 0.11 -12.85
C MET A 338 4.53 0.00 -12.36
N PHE A 339 4.77 -0.66 -11.22
CA PHE A 339 6.12 -0.83 -10.68
C PHE A 339 6.84 -2.08 -11.21
N LEU A 340 6.14 -2.93 -11.97
CA LEU A 340 6.69 -4.19 -12.50
C LEU A 340 7.91 -4.03 -13.41
N PRO A 341 8.05 -3.01 -14.28
CA PRO A 341 9.25 -2.85 -15.10
C PRO A 341 10.53 -2.72 -14.26
N VAL A 342 10.49 -1.88 -13.22
CA VAL A 342 11.62 -1.68 -12.30
C VAL A 342 11.86 -2.92 -11.45
N VAL A 343 10.79 -3.51 -10.91
CA VAL A 343 10.87 -4.72 -10.08
C VAL A 343 11.41 -5.92 -10.86
N GLY A 344 10.95 -6.11 -12.11
CA GLY A 344 11.41 -7.14 -13.02
C GLY A 344 12.90 -7.00 -13.31
N ALA A 345 13.36 -5.79 -13.66
CA ALA A 345 14.79 -5.52 -13.87
C ALA A 345 15.64 -5.87 -12.64
N LEU A 346 15.16 -5.52 -11.43
CA LEU A 346 15.85 -5.82 -10.17
C LEU A 346 15.91 -7.33 -9.88
N VAL A 347 14.80 -8.05 -10.06
CA VAL A 347 14.73 -9.50 -9.85
C VAL A 347 15.61 -10.23 -10.87
N LEU A 348 15.58 -9.84 -12.15
CA LEU A 348 16.43 -10.40 -13.19
C LEU A 348 17.91 -10.17 -12.89
N ALA A 349 18.30 -8.95 -12.51
CA ALA A 349 19.67 -8.67 -12.10
C ALA A 349 20.12 -9.53 -10.90
N TRP A 350 19.22 -9.75 -9.93
CA TRP A 350 19.49 -10.64 -8.81
C TRP A 350 19.66 -12.11 -9.25
N LEU A 351 18.79 -12.62 -10.13
CA LEU A 351 18.82 -13.98 -10.68
C LEU A 351 20.11 -14.23 -11.47
N VAL A 352 20.49 -13.30 -12.36
CA VAL A 352 21.73 -13.38 -13.14
C VAL A 352 22.94 -13.44 -12.21
N ARG A 353 22.97 -12.57 -11.20
CA ARG A 353 24.07 -12.53 -10.21
C ARG A 353 24.16 -13.82 -9.39
N HIS A 354 23.04 -14.42 -9.01
CA HIS A 354 23.00 -15.63 -8.17
C HIS A 354 22.72 -16.91 -8.98
N ARG A 355 22.92 -16.88 -10.31
CA ARG A 355 22.60 -17.98 -11.23
C ARG A 355 23.15 -19.34 -10.81
N ARG A 356 24.37 -19.37 -10.26
CA ARG A 356 24.99 -20.62 -9.78
C ARG A 356 24.26 -21.22 -8.57
N ALA A 357 23.79 -20.38 -7.65
CA ALA A 357 23.04 -20.83 -6.48
C ALA A 357 21.61 -21.25 -6.84
N VAL A 358 20.98 -20.52 -7.77
CA VAL A 358 19.63 -20.84 -8.27
C VAL A 358 19.64 -22.16 -9.05
N ARG A 359 20.62 -22.38 -9.93
CA ARG A 359 20.77 -23.62 -10.71
C ARG A 359 20.96 -24.88 -9.86
N ARG A 360 21.39 -24.76 -8.60
CA ARG A 360 21.46 -25.89 -7.64
C ARG A 360 20.09 -26.31 -7.10
N ARG A 361 19.01 -25.60 -7.46
CA ARG A 361 17.63 -25.88 -7.02
C ARG A 361 16.66 -25.75 -8.20
N PRO A 362 16.86 -26.52 -9.29
CA PRO A 362 16.15 -26.31 -10.55
C PRO A 362 14.64 -26.40 -10.39
N TRP A 363 14.13 -27.39 -9.67
CA TRP A 363 12.68 -27.58 -9.46
C TRP A 363 12.03 -26.44 -8.69
N LEU A 364 12.66 -25.98 -7.60
CA LEU A 364 12.14 -24.83 -6.84
C LEU A 364 12.17 -23.56 -7.68
N ALA A 365 13.27 -23.33 -8.41
CA ALA A 365 13.41 -22.17 -9.28
C ALA A 365 12.36 -22.19 -10.40
N ALA A 366 12.17 -23.33 -11.06
CA ALA A 366 11.18 -23.51 -12.11
C ALA A 366 9.74 -23.30 -11.58
N THR A 367 9.41 -23.89 -10.44
CA THR A 367 8.07 -23.75 -9.82
C THR A 367 7.78 -22.29 -9.46
N VAL A 368 8.73 -21.64 -8.77
CA VAL A 368 8.56 -20.22 -8.39
C VAL A 368 8.52 -19.33 -9.63
N ALA A 369 9.37 -19.57 -10.62
CA ALA A 369 9.40 -18.79 -11.86
C ALA A 369 8.09 -18.96 -12.64
N ALA A 370 7.59 -20.18 -12.81
CA ALA A 370 6.32 -20.45 -13.50
C ALA A 370 5.15 -19.78 -12.78
N ALA A 371 5.03 -19.97 -11.46
CA ALA A 371 3.98 -19.33 -10.67
C ALA A 371 4.06 -17.80 -10.75
N THR A 372 5.27 -17.23 -10.62
CA THR A 372 5.46 -15.77 -10.69
C THR A 372 5.14 -15.22 -12.08
N ALA A 373 5.58 -15.90 -13.14
CA ALA A 373 5.38 -15.48 -14.52
C ALA A 373 3.90 -15.51 -14.94
N VAL A 374 3.12 -16.46 -14.42
CA VAL A 374 1.68 -16.55 -14.68
C VAL A 374 0.90 -15.54 -13.82
N LEU A 375 1.16 -15.50 -12.51
CA LEU A 375 0.33 -14.74 -11.57
C LEU A 375 0.62 -13.23 -11.62
N THR A 376 1.87 -12.81 -11.79
CA THR A 376 2.25 -11.39 -11.72
C THR A 376 1.57 -10.53 -12.78
N PRO A 377 1.55 -10.89 -14.08
CA PRO A 377 0.91 -10.08 -15.10
C PRO A 377 -0.60 -10.29 -15.19
N LEU A 378 -1.19 -11.22 -14.43
CA LEU A 378 -2.61 -11.59 -14.58
C LEU A 378 -3.56 -10.38 -14.51
N PRO A 379 -3.44 -9.46 -13.53
CA PRO A 379 -4.29 -8.27 -13.50
C PRO A 379 -4.09 -7.36 -14.72
N SER A 380 -2.84 -7.22 -15.19
CA SER A 380 -2.52 -6.42 -16.37
C SER A 380 -3.07 -7.03 -17.66
N VAL A 381 -2.97 -8.35 -17.82
CA VAL A 381 -3.50 -9.07 -18.99
C VAL A 381 -5.01 -8.97 -19.00
N ALA A 382 -5.66 -9.21 -17.86
CA ALA A 382 -7.11 -9.06 -17.74
C ALA A 382 -7.54 -7.61 -18.05
N GLY A 383 -6.84 -6.64 -17.48
CA GLY A 383 -7.05 -5.22 -17.77
C GLY A 383 -6.91 -4.88 -19.26
N LEU A 384 -5.86 -5.33 -19.94
CA LEU A 384 -5.63 -5.06 -21.36
C LEU A 384 -6.62 -5.76 -22.29
N VAL A 385 -7.07 -6.96 -21.94
CA VAL A 385 -7.99 -7.75 -22.77
C VAL A 385 -9.43 -7.26 -22.63
N PHE A 386 -9.83 -6.81 -21.44
CA PHE A 386 -11.22 -6.51 -21.12
C PHE A 386 -11.50 -5.01 -20.93
N THR A 387 -10.49 -4.14 -20.98
CA THR A 387 -10.67 -2.68 -20.84
C THR A 387 -9.67 -1.89 -21.69
N ASP A 388 -9.97 -0.61 -21.95
CA ASP A 388 -9.06 0.34 -22.62
C ASP A 388 -7.96 0.86 -21.66
N GLN A 389 -7.28 -0.05 -20.95
CA GLN A 389 -6.29 0.30 -19.94
C GLN A 389 -5.09 1.11 -20.49
N VAL A 390 -4.79 0.97 -21.78
CA VAL A 390 -3.73 1.75 -22.46
C VAL A 390 -4.15 3.21 -22.63
N ASP A 391 -5.41 3.46 -23.02
CA ASP A 391 -5.93 4.82 -23.16
C ASP A 391 -6.12 5.49 -21.80
N ASN A 392 -6.37 4.67 -20.76
CA ASN A 392 -6.34 5.13 -19.38
C ASN A 392 -4.94 5.67 -18.98
N ALA A 393 -3.85 5.09 -19.50
CA ALA A 393 -2.50 5.60 -19.25
C ALA A 393 -2.28 7.04 -19.78
N ALA A 394 -3.06 7.43 -20.78
CA ALA A 394 -3.05 8.75 -21.38
C ALA A 394 -4.10 9.71 -20.78
N THR A 395 -4.96 9.30 -19.84
CA THR A 395 -6.03 10.18 -19.35
C THR A 395 -5.49 11.41 -18.61
N GLY A 396 -6.24 12.51 -18.72
CA GLY A 396 -5.91 13.81 -18.14
C GLY A 396 -5.81 13.78 -16.62
N GLY A 397 -4.89 14.60 -16.09
CA GLY A 397 -4.64 14.74 -14.66
C GLY A 397 -3.23 15.29 -14.48
N GLY A 398 -3.12 16.52 -13.99
CA GLY A 398 -1.83 17.16 -13.79
C GLY A 398 -1.12 16.58 -12.58
N VAL A 399 0.16 16.24 -12.75
CA VAL A 399 1.07 16.04 -11.63
C VAL A 399 2.03 17.21 -11.66
N PHE A 400 2.11 17.96 -10.56
CA PHE A 400 3.01 19.09 -10.42
C PHE A 400 4.14 18.70 -9.46
N PRO A 401 5.07 17.82 -9.87
CA PRO A 401 6.11 17.37 -8.96
C PRO A 401 7.05 18.53 -8.63
N ARG A 402 7.49 18.59 -7.37
CA ARG A 402 8.54 19.49 -6.92
C ARG A 402 9.91 18.95 -7.34
N TYR A 403 10.29 19.16 -8.60
CA TYR A 403 11.55 18.66 -9.17
C TYR A 403 12.78 19.09 -8.36
N ASP A 404 12.74 20.28 -7.76
CA ASP A 404 13.72 20.79 -6.80
C ASP A 404 13.95 19.83 -5.63
N ALA A 405 12.88 19.30 -5.03
CA ALA A 405 12.97 18.33 -3.94
C ALA A 405 13.58 17.00 -4.40
N TYR A 406 13.21 16.51 -5.59
CA TYR A 406 13.80 15.31 -6.17
C TYR A 406 15.30 15.48 -6.43
N LEU A 407 15.71 16.61 -7.02
CA LEU A 407 17.11 16.92 -7.28
C LEU A 407 17.91 17.03 -5.98
N ALA A 408 17.36 17.66 -4.95
CA ALA A 408 18.00 17.74 -3.63
C ALA A 408 18.22 16.35 -3.02
N LEU A 409 17.20 15.48 -3.04
CA LEU A 409 17.31 14.11 -2.55
C LEU A 409 18.30 13.26 -3.36
N VAL A 410 18.26 13.34 -4.69
CA VAL A 410 19.23 12.69 -5.58
C VAL A 410 20.64 13.16 -5.26
N GLY A 411 20.85 14.47 -5.07
CA GLY A 411 22.14 15.04 -4.69
C GLY A 411 22.65 14.51 -3.35
N VAL A 412 21.81 14.48 -2.33
CA VAL A 412 22.16 13.97 -0.99
C VAL A 412 22.51 12.48 -1.03
N VAL A 413 21.68 11.65 -1.66
CA VAL A 413 21.92 10.21 -1.80
C VAL A 413 23.15 9.94 -2.68
N GLY A 414 23.26 10.67 -3.78
CA GLY A 414 24.38 10.59 -4.72
C GLY A 414 25.71 10.94 -4.07
N ALA A 415 25.77 12.00 -3.26
CA ALA A 415 26.96 12.36 -2.49
C ALA A 415 27.41 11.22 -1.56
N GLY A 416 26.47 10.58 -0.84
CA GLY A 416 26.78 9.42 0.00
C GLY A 416 27.30 8.21 -0.80
N LEU A 417 26.73 7.96 -1.99
CA LEU A 417 27.21 6.90 -2.88
C LEU A 417 28.63 7.18 -3.39
N LEU A 418 28.90 8.40 -3.85
CA LEU A 418 30.20 8.82 -4.39
C LEU A 418 31.30 8.89 -3.32
N ALA A 419 30.96 9.28 -2.08
CA ALA A 419 31.90 9.37 -0.96
C ALA A 419 32.46 8.01 -0.50
N GLY A 420 31.88 6.89 -0.95
CA GLY A 420 32.39 5.56 -0.64
C GLY A 420 31.36 4.44 -0.73
N GLY A 421 30.08 4.76 -0.88
CA GLY A 421 29.02 3.78 -1.07
C GLY A 421 29.28 2.85 -2.25
N LEU A 422 29.76 3.36 -3.38
CA LEU A 422 30.05 2.54 -4.56
C LEU A 422 31.16 1.49 -4.34
N ARG A 423 31.95 1.60 -3.27
CA ARG A 423 32.93 0.56 -2.88
C ARG A 423 32.27 -0.62 -2.15
N LEU A 424 31.04 -0.46 -1.66
CA LEU A 424 30.32 -1.46 -0.89
C LEU A 424 29.29 -2.20 -1.78
N PRO A 425 29.27 -3.55 -1.79
CA PRO A 425 28.38 -4.31 -2.67
C PRO A 425 26.89 -4.01 -2.47
N VAL A 426 26.46 -3.69 -1.25
CA VAL A 426 25.06 -3.35 -0.97
C VAL A 426 24.64 -2.05 -1.65
N TRP A 427 25.50 -1.04 -1.58
CA TRP A 427 25.21 0.30 -2.10
C TRP A 427 25.37 0.37 -3.62
N ARG A 428 26.22 -0.47 -4.21
CA ARG A 428 26.23 -0.69 -5.68
C ARG A 428 24.92 -1.27 -6.19
N ARG A 429 24.32 -2.22 -5.45
CA ARG A 429 23.00 -2.79 -5.82
C ARG A 429 21.89 -1.75 -5.65
N TYR A 430 21.96 -0.95 -4.59
CA TYR A 430 21.05 0.17 -4.40
C TYR A 430 21.20 1.19 -5.54
N ALA A 431 22.42 1.54 -5.95
CA ALA A 431 22.66 2.43 -7.08
C ALA A 431 22.05 1.88 -8.39
N GLY A 432 22.09 0.55 -8.60
CA GLY A 432 21.37 -0.10 -9.69
C GLY A 432 19.84 0.03 -9.58
N ALA A 433 19.28 -0.08 -8.37
CA ALA A 433 17.85 0.14 -8.13
C ALA A 433 17.43 1.59 -8.40
N LEU A 434 18.22 2.55 -7.92
CA LEU A 434 18.03 3.97 -8.19
C LEU A 434 18.13 4.26 -9.69
N GLY A 435 19.14 3.70 -10.38
CA GLY A 435 19.29 3.83 -11.82
C GLY A 435 18.10 3.27 -12.60
N ALA A 436 17.57 2.11 -12.21
CA ALA A 436 16.38 1.53 -12.84
C ALA A 436 15.14 2.43 -12.66
N ALA A 437 14.94 3.00 -11.48
CA ALA A 437 13.83 3.92 -11.22
C ALA A 437 13.96 5.26 -11.97
N LEU A 438 15.18 5.82 -12.02
CA LEU A 438 15.48 7.02 -12.80
C LEU A 438 15.24 6.78 -14.29
N ALA A 439 15.72 5.67 -14.83
CA ALA A 439 15.51 5.30 -16.23
C ALA A 439 14.01 5.13 -16.54
N PHE A 440 13.25 4.54 -15.62
CA PHE A 440 11.80 4.37 -15.78
C PHE A 440 11.05 5.72 -15.80
N ALA A 441 11.35 6.62 -14.84
CA ALA A 441 10.76 7.95 -14.82
C ALA A 441 11.16 8.78 -16.05
N ALA A 442 12.45 8.76 -16.43
CA ALA A 442 12.94 9.45 -17.62
C ALA A 442 12.30 8.90 -18.90
N GLY A 443 12.08 7.59 -19.00
CA GLY A 443 11.40 6.97 -20.13
C GLY A 443 9.96 7.46 -20.30
N PHE A 444 9.20 7.56 -19.20
CA PHE A 444 7.85 8.15 -19.23
C PHE A 444 7.86 9.63 -19.59
N HIS A 445 8.83 10.40 -19.06
CA HIS A 445 8.98 11.80 -19.42
C HIS A 445 9.23 11.96 -20.93
N LEU A 446 10.21 11.22 -21.46
CA LEU A 446 10.53 11.21 -22.89
C LEU A 446 9.34 10.79 -23.74
N TRP A 447 8.59 9.78 -23.32
CA TRP A 447 7.37 9.34 -24.00
C TRP A 447 6.34 10.47 -24.15
N PHE A 448 6.04 11.19 -23.07
CA PHE A 448 5.11 12.34 -23.12
C PHE A 448 5.66 13.48 -23.99
N THR A 449 6.96 13.80 -23.87
CA THR A 449 7.63 14.80 -24.71
C THR A 449 7.55 14.45 -26.20
N LEU A 450 7.79 13.18 -26.57
CA LEU A 450 7.70 12.71 -27.96
C LEU A 450 6.27 12.76 -28.50
N GLN A 451 5.26 12.63 -27.63
CA GLN A 451 3.85 12.81 -28.00
C GLN A 451 3.41 14.29 -28.05
N GLY A 452 4.32 15.24 -27.79
CA GLY A 452 3.98 16.67 -27.73
C GLY A 452 2.99 17.01 -26.62
N SER A 453 2.96 16.22 -25.54
CA SER A 453 2.02 16.40 -24.43
C SER A 453 2.75 16.58 -23.11
N ASP A 454 2.16 17.36 -22.21
CA ASP A 454 2.71 17.54 -20.87
C ASP A 454 2.61 16.24 -20.05
N PRO A 455 3.56 15.98 -19.13
CA PRO A 455 3.50 14.80 -18.27
C PRO A 455 2.19 14.70 -17.48
N ARG A 456 1.47 13.57 -17.66
CA ARG A 456 0.14 13.34 -17.05
C ARG A 456 0.21 12.50 -15.78
N TYR A 457 -0.97 12.06 -15.30
CA TYR A 457 -1.20 11.31 -14.07
C TYR A 457 -0.20 10.16 -13.85
N TYR A 458 0.04 9.33 -14.87
CA TYR A 458 0.91 8.16 -14.76
C TYR A 458 2.40 8.49 -14.65
N TYR A 459 2.85 9.64 -15.18
CA TYR A 459 4.22 10.11 -14.93
C TYR A 459 4.45 10.34 -13.43
N GLY A 460 3.48 10.93 -12.72
CA GLY A 460 3.57 11.12 -11.27
C GLY A 460 3.72 9.83 -10.49
N LYS A 461 3.11 8.73 -10.95
CA LYS A 461 3.25 7.41 -10.33
C LYS A 461 4.69 6.89 -10.42
N THR A 462 5.37 7.15 -11.54
CA THR A 462 6.81 6.83 -11.67
C THR A 462 7.66 7.66 -10.70
N LEU A 463 7.28 8.92 -10.46
CA LEU A 463 7.97 9.79 -9.52
C LEU A 463 7.72 9.40 -8.07
N HIS A 464 6.56 8.85 -7.70
CA HIS A 464 6.35 8.31 -6.35
C HIS A 464 7.25 7.09 -6.08
N LEU A 465 7.43 6.20 -7.08
CA LEU A 465 8.38 5.09 -6.99
C LEU A 465 9.81 5.60 -6.79
N LEU A 466 10.24 6.59 -7.59
CA LEU A 466 11.55 7.22 -7.45
C LEU A 466 11.72 7.83 -6.05
N LEU A 467 10.69 8.52 -5.53
CA LEU A 467 10.70 9.14 -4.21
C LEU A 467 10.90 8.10 -3.10
N VAL A 468 10.17 6.99 -3.14
CA VAL A 468 10.31 5.89 -2.17
C VAL A 468 11.72 5.28 -2.23
N ILE A 469 12.27 5.09 -3.43
CA ILE A 469 13.64 4.57 -3.58
C ILE A 469 14.66 5.57 -3.00
N LEU A 470 14.50 6.87 -3.24
CA LEU A 470 15.32 7.91 -2.64
C LEU A 470 15.23 7.91 -1.11
N PHE A 471 14.04 7.73 -0.53
CA PHE A 471 13.85 7.62 0.93
C PHE A 471 14.56 6.38 1.50
N VAL A 472 14.48 5.25 0.81
CA VAL A 472 15.27 4.05 1.15
C VAL A 472 16.78 4.36 1.10
N GLY A 473 17.19 5.22 0.18
CA GLY A 473 18.57 5.70 0.02
C GLY A 473 19.08 6.68 1.05
N VAL A 474 18.23 7.32 1.86
CA VAL A 474 18.62 8.37 2.83
C VAL A 474 19.70 7.88 3.81
N GLY A 475 19.74 6.58 4.11
CA GLY A 475 20.80 5.97 4.90
C GLY A 475 22.22 6.15 4.31
N ALA A 476 22.36 6.53 3.04
CA ALA A 476 23.63 6.82 2.39
C ALA A 476 24.33 8.05 3.00
N VAL A 477 23.59 8.96 3.64
CA VAL A 477 24.17 10.13 4.33
C VAL A 477 25.20 9.71 5.39
N PHE A 478 25.00 8.55 6.03
CA PHE A 478 25.96 8.04 7.02
C PHE A 478 27.30 7.59 6.42
N LEU A 479 27.41 7.48 5.09
CA LEU A 479 28.67 7.22 4.39
C LEU A 479 29.55 8.46 4.22
N LEU A 480 28.99 9.67 4.39
CA LEU A 480 29.75 10.93 4.35
C LEU A 480 30.69 11.09 5.55
N ARG A 481 30.55 10.26 6.58
CA ARG A 481 31.44 10.23 7.75
C ARG A 481 32.46 9.10 7.63
N PRO A 482 33.70 9.30 8.10
CA PRO A 482 34.68 8.23 8.17
C PRO A 482 34.11 7.05 8.96
N VAL A 483 34.20 5.85 8.37
CA VAL A 483 33.68 4.61 8.95
C VAL A 483 34.30 4.42 10.35
N PRO A 484 33.49 4.15 11.40
CA PRO A 484 33.97 4.07 12.80
C PRO A 484 35.17 3.12 13.00
N TRP A 485 35.34 2.16 12.11
CA TRP A 485 36.38 1.13 12.17
C TRP A 485 37.80 1.66 11.96
N ARG A 486 37.99 2.83 11.31
CA ARG A 486 39.33 3.42 11.12
C ARG A 486 39.74 4.39 12.23
N VAL A 487 38.78 4.89 13.03
CA VAL A 487 39.06 5.78 14.17
C VAL A 487 39.17 4.94 15.44
N ARG A 488 40.05 3.94 15.42
CA ARG A 488 40.39 3.13 16.61
C ARG A 488 41.47 3.80 17.47
N ARG A 489 41.86 5.03 17.15
CA ARG A 489 42.95 5.78 17.82
C ARG A 489 42.50 6.89 18.76
N ASN A 490 41.21 7.22 18.86
CA ASN A 490 40.71 8.10 19.93
C ASN A 490 39.18 7.96 20.10
N PRO A 491 38.69 7.05 20.98
CA PRO A 491 37.26 6.87 21.24
C PRO A 491 36.60 8.03 22.03
N GLY A 492 37.34 9.09 22.38
CA GLY A 492 37.07 9.84 23.60
C GLY A 492 36.62 11.31 23.52
N ARG A 493 36.22 11.90 22.38
CA ARG A 493 35.94 13.36 22.37
C ARG A 493 34.60 13.85 21.82
N ALA A 494 33.81 13.05 21.11
CA ALA A 494 32.42 13.42 20.86
C ALA A 494 31.55 12.82 21.96
N GLY A 495 31.31 13.59 23.03
CA GLY A 495 30.44 13.19 24.13
C GLY A 495 29.06 12.72 23.64
N PRO A 496 28.33 11.88 24.42
CA PRO A 496 26.97 11.44 24.07
C PRO A 496 26.03 12.62 23.74
N VAL A 497 26.25 13.77 24.37
CA VAL A 497 25.57 15.04 24.10
C VAL A 497 25.78 15.50 22.65
N ALA A 498 27.03 15.60 22.17
CA ALA A 498 27.33 16.05 20.81
C ALA A 498 26.70 15.14 19.73
N ARG A 499 26.68 13.83 19.97
CA ARG A 499 26.01 12.88 19.05
C ARG A 499 24.50 13.07 19.03
N SER A 500 23.90 13.29 20.20
CA SER A 500 22.46 13.55 20.33
C SER A 500 22.08 14.87 19.68
N LEU A 501 22.88 15.93 19.86
CA LEU A 501 22.68 17.22 19.20
C LEU A 501 22.74 17.08 17.69
N VAL A 502 23.73 16.37 17.13
CA VAL A 502 23.78 16.11 15.68
C VAL A 502 22.55 15.36 15.18
N ALA A 503 22.10 14.33 15.90
CA ALA A 503 20.90 13.58 15.54
C ALA A 503 19.65 14.47 15.56
N LEU A 504 19.49 15.27 16.61
CA LEU A 504 18.40 16.24 16.75
C LEU A 504 18.45 17.31 15.66
N SER A 505 19.63 17.86 15.34
CA SER A 505 19.78 18.83 14.26
C SER A 505 19.43 18.22 12.90
N LEU A 506 19.80 16.97 12.63
CA LEU A 506 19.42 16.27 11.40
C LEU A 506 17.90 16.10 11.30
N VAL A 507 17.26 15.67 12.39
CA VAL A 507 15.81 15.50 12.45
C VAL A 507 15.10 16.85 12.29
N ALA A 508 15.52 17.87 13.03
CA ALA A 508 14.95 19.21 12.97
C ALA A 508 15.13 19.84 11.58
N ALA A 509 16.32 19.73 10.98
CA ALA A 509 16.58 20.23 9.63
C ALA A 509 15.73 19.49 8.58
N THR A 510 15.57 18.17 8.72
CA THR A 510 14.75 17.37 7.80
C THR A 510 13.27 17.72 7.96
N ALA A 511 12.77 17.85 9.19
CA ALA A 511 11.38 18.25 9.46
C ALA A 511 11.09 19.68 8.97
N GLY A 512 12.05 20.60 9.14
CA GLY A 512 11.98 21.95 8.61
C GLY A 512 11.98 21.99 7.08
N ALA A 513 12.90 21.27 6.43
CA ALA A 513 12.95 21.16 4.97
C ALA A 513 11.69 20.49 4.40
N ALA A 514 11.16 19.48 5.08
CA ALA A 514 9.90 18.82 4.76
C ALA A 514 8.66 19.68 5.07
N GLY A 515 8.83 20.87 5.65
CA GLY A 515 7.74 21.82 5.90
C GLY A 515 6.79 21.44 7.02
N LEU A 516 7.14 20.51 7.92
CA LEU A 516 6.21 20.02 8.94
C LEU A 516 5.83 21.06 10.00
N ALA A 517 6.73 22.00 10.30
CA ALA A 517 6.48 23.01 11.33
C ALA A 517 5.71 24.24 10.83
N ARG A 518 5.83 24.59 9.54
CA ARG A 518 5.33 25.86 8.98
C ARG A 518 4.46 25.69 7.72
N GLY A 519 4.28 24.48 7.23
CA GLY A 519 3.65 24.20 5.94
C GLY A 519 4.53 24.55 4.72
N GLY A 520 5.41 25.55 4.83
CA GLY A 520 6.42 25.88 3.81
C GLY A 520 7.65 24.96 3.88
N GLY A 521 7.97 24.28 2.78
CA GLY A 521 9.11 23.36 2.65
C GLY A 521 9.38 23.00 1.18
N ILE A 522 10.38 22.14 0.93
CA ILE A 522 10.79 21.74 -0.43
C ILE A 522 9.69 21.02 -1.21
N PHE A 523 8.70 20.45 -0.49
CA PHE A 523 7.55 19.76 -1.06
C PHE A 523 6.27 20.60 -1.07
N ALA A 524 6.35 21.90 -0.76
CA ALA A 524 5.16 22.75 -0.71
C ALA A 524 4.53 22.90 -2.11
N GLN A 525 3.21 22.73 -2.17
CA GLN A 525 2.39 22.81 -3.36
C GLN A 525 1.41 23.99 -3.26
N PRO A 526 0.99 24.57 -4.40
CA PRO A 526 -0.05 25.59 -4.40
C PRO A 526 -1.41 24.96 -4.07
N PHE A 527 -2.01 25.40 -2.96
CA PHE A 527 -3.39 25.11 -2.56
C PHE A 527 -4.15 26.43 -2.45
N GLY A 528 -4.76 26.85 -3.58
CA GLY A 528 -5.40 28.17 -3.69
C GLY A 528 -4.36 29.28 -3.58
N VAL A 529 -4.59 30.24 -2.68
CA VAL A 529 -3.70 31.40 -2.45
C VAL A 529 -2.48 31.07 -1.57
N ARG A 530 -2.36 29.85 -1.05
CA ARG A 530 -1.28 29.45 -0.14
C ARG A 530 -0.40 28.38 -0.79
N SER A 531 0.90 28.41 -0.48
CA SER A 531 1.82 27.31 -0.76
C SER A 531 2.07 26.54 0.54
N THR A 532 1.72 25.25 0.57
CA THR A 532 1.89 24.40 1.77
C THR A 532 2.06 22.93 1.40
N THR A 533 2.53 22.07 2.31
CA THR A 533 2.59 20.63 2.08
C THR A 533 1.22 19.96 2.21
N TRP A 534 1.07 18.76 1.62
CA TRP A 534 -0.14 17.95 1.71
C TRP A 534 -0.56 17.68 3.16
N ALA A 535 0.39 17.27 4.01
CA ALA A 535 0.08 17.01 5.42
C ALA A 535 -0.37 18.27 6.17
N ALA A 536 0.25 19.43 5.93
CA ALA A 536 -0.16 20.68 6.57
C ALA A 536 -1.52 21.18 6.06
N ALA A 537 -1.82 21.02 4.77
CA ALA A 537 -3.14 21.30 4.21
C ALA A 537 -4.21 20.36 4.81
N TRP A 538 -3.87 19.09 4.96
CA TRP A 538 -4.73 18.07 5.57
C TRP A 538 -5.05 18.39 7.04
N TRP A 539 -4.03 18.68 7.86
CA TRP A 539 -4.19 18.96 9.29
C TRP A 539 -4.92 20.26 9.59
N SER A 540 -4.86 21.23 8.67
CA SER A 540 -5.53 22.52 8.83
C SER A 540 -7.01 22.49 8.43
N GLY A 541 -7.51 21.39 7.87
CA GLY A 541 -8.86 21.31 7.32
C GLY A 541 -9.01 22.00 5.96
N LEU A 542 -7.94 22.57 5.38
CA LEU A 542 -8.00 23.28 4.10
C LEU A 542 -8.55 22.43 2.94
N LEU A 543 -8.46 21.10 3.07
CA LEU A 543 -8.84 20.15 2.04
C LEU A 543 -10.21 19.50 2.24
N ASP A 544 -10.85 19.71 3.40
CA ASP A 544 -12.13 19.08 3.71
C ASP A 544 -13.28 19.61 2.85
N ARG A 545 -14.37 18.83 2.81
CA ARG A 545 -15.55 19.05 1.96
C ARG A 545 -16.85 18.95 2.78
N PRO A 546 -17.02 19.79 3.83
CA PRO A 546 -18.11 19.63 4.80
C PRO A 546 -19.49 19.77 4.17
N ARG A 547 -19.66 20.71 3.22
CA ARG A 547 -20.95 20.90 2.54
C ARG A 547 -21.37 19.68 1.74
N GLN A 548 -20.47 19.16 0.90
CA GLN A 548 -20.77 18.02 0.03
C GLN A 548 -21.03 16.75 0.87
N ALA A 549 -20.31 16.60 1.97
CA ALA A 549 -20.54 15.50 2.90
C ALA A 549 -21.89 15.58 3.60
N ASP A 550 -22.29 16.76 4.07
CA ASP A 550 -23.60 16.97 4.68
C ASP A 550 -24.74 16.67 3.68
N VAL A 551 -24.65 17.19 2.46
CA VAL A 551 -25.60 16.88 1.38
C VAL A 551 -25.67 15.38 1.12
N THR A 552 -24.52 14.69 1.04
CA THR A 552 -24.47 13.25 0.79
C THR A 552 -25.13 12.46 1.93
N VAL A 553 -24.93 12.87 3.20
CA VAL A 553 -25.56 12.21 4.35
C VAL A 553 -27.06 12.45 4.38
N ARG A 554 -27.52 13.68 4.10
CA ARG A 554 -28.96 13.98 3.96
C ARG A 554 -29.59 13.18 2.83
N ALA A 555 -28.93 13.12 1.67
CA ALA A 555 -29.38 12.32 0.54
C ALA A 555 -29.45 10.82 0.89
N LEU A 556 -28.45 10.29 1.61
CA LEU A 556 -28.45 8.89 2.05
C LEU A 556 -29.61 8.58 3.00
N ALA A 557 -29.96 9.50 3.89
CA ALA A 557 -31.08 9.35 4.82
C ALA A 557 -32.46 9.53 4.14
N HIS A 558 -32.57 10.48 3.21
CA HIS A 558 -33.82 10.84 2.55
C HIS A 558 -34.18 9.89 1.38
N ALA A 559 -33.17 9.35 0.71
CA ALA A 559 -33.33 8.60 -0.53
C ALA A 559 -32.80 7.16 -0.40
N PRO A 560 -33.60 6.22 0.14
CA PRO A 560 -33.23 4.81 0.08
C PRO A 560 -33.15 4.32 -1.38
N VAL A 561 -32.38 3.26 -1.61
CA VAL A 561 -32.18 2.65 -2.93
C VAL A 561 -33.53 2.20 -3.50
N ARG A 562 -33.81 2.61 -4.75
CA ARG A 562 -34.97 2.13 -5.53
C ARG A 562 -34.47 1.18 -6.62
N ALA A 563 -35.00 -0.04 -6.65
CA ALA A 563 -34.60 -1.04 -7.62
C ALA A 563 -34.82 -0.53 -9.06
N GLY A 564 -33.79 -0.68 -9.90
CA GLY A 564 -33.84 -0.29 -11.31
C GLY A 564 -33.81 1.23 -11.58
N ALA A 565 -33.69 2.08 -10.56
CA ALA A 565 -33.59 3.54 -10.72
C ALA A 565 -32.19 4.06 -10.36
N VAL A 566 -31.77 5.13 -11.02
CA VAL A 566 -30.51 5.82 -10.71
C VAL A 566 -30.79 7.07 -9.90
N THR A 567 -30.18 7.18 -8.73
CA THR A 567 -30.32 8.36 -7.86
C THR A 567 -29.12 9.28 -8.05
N VAL A 568 -29.39 10.56 -8.33
CA VAL A 568 -28.37 11.57 -8.65
C VAL A 568 -28.64 12.85 -7.87
N VAL A 569 -27.58 13.41 -7.30
CA VAL A 569 -27.64 14.72 -6.62
C VAL A 569 -27.35 15.83 -7.63
N VAL A 570 -28.23 16.83 -7.69
CA VAL A 570 -28.09 18.02 -8.54
C VAL A 570 -27.74 19.20 -7.67
N SER A 571 -26.64 19.88 -8.00
CA SER A 571 -26.14 21.05 -7.28
C SER A 571 -25.83 22.18 -8.26
N GLU A 572 -26.02 23.41 -7.80
CA GLU A 572 -25.71 24.65 -8.53
C GLU A 572 -24.21 24.86 -8.75
N HIS A 573 -23.37 24.14 -7.99
CA HIS A 573 -21.93 24.31 -8.04
C HIS A 573 -21.24 23.25 -8.89
N ARG A 574 -20.28 23.70 -9.70
CA ARG A 574 -19.45 22.83 -10.53
C ARG A 574 -18.83 21.72 -9.68
N ARG A 575 -18.96 20.48 -10.15
CA ARG A 575 -18.39 19.23 -9.58
C ARG A 575 -19.01 18.73 -8.28
N GLU A 576 -19.81 19.52 -7.56
CA GLU A 576 -20.35 19.09 -6.26
C GLU A 576 -21.35 17.97 -6.40
N GLY A 577 -22.38 18.16 -7.22
CA GLY A 577 -23.38 17.12 -7.46
C GLY A 577 -22.76 15.84 -8.04
N TYR A 578 -21.63 15.95 -8.75
CA TYR A 578 -20.88 14.78 -9.23
C TYR A 578 -20.29 13.99 -8.06
N LEU A 579 -19.60 14.68 -7.16
CA LEU A 579 -18.94 14.08 -6.01
C LEU A 579 -19.96 13.52 -5.00
N GLU A 580 -21.06 14.24 -4.77
CA GLU A 580 -22.17 13.82 -3.90
C GLU A 580 -22.84 12.56 -4.46
N THR A 581 -23.13 12.52 -5.76
CA THR A 581 -23.70 11.33 -6.43
C THR A 581 -22.76 10.13 -6.32
N LEU A 582 -21.45 10.35 -6.56
CA LEU A 582 -20.43 9.30 -6.51
C LEU A 582 -20.37 8.63 -5.12
N PHE A 583 -20.30 9.44 -4.05
CA PHE A 583 -20.25 8.91 -2.69
C PHE A 583 -21.59 8.36 -2.21
N LEU A 584 -22.72 8.98 -2.59
CA LEU A 584 -24.06 8.44 -2.31
C LEU A 584 -24.21 7.03 -2.87
N ALA A 585 -23.89 6.83 -4.16
CA ALA A 585 -23.99 5.53 -4.81
C ALA A 585 -23.05 4.49 -4.17
N THR A 586 -21.87 4.91 -3.71
CA THR A 586 -20.94 4.04 -2.98
C THR A 586 -21.53 3.56 -1.66
N LEU A 587 -22.04 4.48 -0.86
CA LEU A 587 -22.61 4.20 0.46
C LEU A 587 -23.93 3.43 0.37
N GLN A 588 -24.63 3.52 -0.75
CA GLN A 588 -25.81 2.73 -1.08
C GLN A 588 -25.50 1.34 -1.65
N GLY A 589 -24.25 1.05 -2.01
CA GLY A 589 -23.88 -0.20 -2.68
C GLY A 589 -24.35 -0.29 -4.13
N THR A 590 -24.58 0.85 -4.80
CA THR A 590 -25.06 0.94 -6.18
C THR A 590 -24.09 1.66 -7.11
N HIS A 591 -22.80 1.78 -6.72
CA HIS A 591 -21.84 2.57 -7.49
C HIS A 591 -21.67 2.05 -8.93
N GLY A 592 -21.63 0.74 -9.12
CA GLY A 592 -21.56 0.14 -10.44
C GLY A 592 -22.83 0.41 -11.27
N ASP A 593 -24.01 0.23 -10.67
CA ASP A 593 -25.29 0.52 -11.33
C ASP A 593 -25.44 2.00 -11.69
N SER A 594 -24.95 2.91 -10.84
CA SER A 594 -25.01 4.36 -11.06
C SER A 594 -23.84 4.91 -11.87
N ALA A 595 -22.83 4.09 -12.23
CA ALA A 595 -21.63 4.53 -12.92
C ALA A 595 -21.90 5.35 -14.21
N PRO A 596 -22.86 4.97 -15.08
CA PRO A 596 -23.18 5.76 -16.27
C PRO A 596 -23.62 7.20 -15.96
N ALA A 597 -24.08 7.48 -14.74
CA ALA A 597 -24.56 8.79 -14.35
C ALA A 597 -23.47 9.78 -13.92
N PHE A 598 -22.23 9.33 -13.76
CA PHE A 598 -21.13 10.20 -13.37
C PHE A 598 -19.79 9.94 -14.08
N TYR A 599 -19.59 8.79 -14.72
CA TYR A 599 -18.41 8.59 -15.58
C TYR A 599 -18.64 9.11 -17.00
N ASN A 600 -17.61 9.81 -17.52
CA ASN A 600 -17.63 10.42 -18.85
C ASN A 600 -18.79 11.41 -19.05
N MET A 601 -19.18 12.09 -17.98
CA MET A 601 -20.24 13.10 -17.97
C MET A 601 -19.65 14.51 -17.79
N PRO A 602 -20.33 15.57 -18.27
CA PRO A 602 -20.00 16.93 -17.86
C PRO A 602 -20.03 17.06 -16.33
N LEU A 603 -19.15 17.89 -15.77
CA LEU A 603 -19.07 18.08 -14.30
C LEU A 603 -19.96 19.21 -13.78
N ALA A 604 -20.59 19.99 -14.66
CA ALA A 604 -21.38 21.16 -14.30
C ALA A 604 -22.83 21.02 -14.79
N GLU A 605 -23.76 21.56 -14.01
CA GLU A 605 -25.14 21.77 -14.45
C GLU A 605 -25.24 23.00 -15.36
N PRO A 606 -26.18 23.03 -16.32
CA PRO A 606 -27.20 22.02 -16.62
C PRO A 606 -26.72 20.86 -17.51
N ALA A 607 -25.50 20.97 -18.09
CA ALA A 607 -25.00 20.04 -19.09
C ALA A 607 -24.93 18.59 -18.59
N ARG A 608 -24.62 18.39 -17.30
CA ARG A 608 -24.57 17.06 -16.69
C ARG A 608 -25.95 16.40 -16.64
N SER A 609 -26.96 17.10 -16.10
CA SER A 609 -28.33 16.57 -16.04
C SER A 609 -28.91 16.34 -17.43
N ALA A 610 -28.64 17.24 -18.39
CA ALA A 610 -29.07 17.07 -19.78
C ALA A 610 -28.47 15.81 -20.43
N ALA A 611 -27.15 15.64 -20.31
CA ALA A 611 -26.46 14.45 -20.81
C ALA A 611 -26.95 13.17 -20.11
N LEU A 612 -27.23 13.23 -18.81
CA LEU A 612 -27.73 12.09 -18.04
C LEU A 612 -29.09 11.66 -18.55
N MET A 613 -30.03 12.60 -18.69
CA MET A 613 -31.35 12.34 -19.22
C MET A 613 -31.31 11.76 -20.64
N GLU A 614 -30.33 12.13 -21.45
CA GLU A 614 -30.17 11.59 -22.79
C GLU A 614 -29.63 10.15 -22.79
N ARG A 615 -28.61 9.89 -21.97
CA ARG A 615 -27.86 8.62 -21.95
C ARG A 615 -28.54 7.53 -21.12
N GLU A 616 -29.02 7.86 -19.92
CA GLU A 616 -29.63 6.89 -19.02
C GLU A 616 -31.03 6.58 -19.51
N ARG A 617 -31.39 5.30 -19.62
CA ARG A 617 -32.71 4.84 -20.08
C ARG A 617 -33.63 4.47 -18.93
N ARG A 618 -33.05 4.09 -17.79
CA ARG A 618 -33.76 3.75 -16.55
C ARG A 618 -34.45 4.97 -15.92
N PRO A 619 -35.37 4.75 -14.97
CA PRO A 619 -35.88 5.82 -14.12
C PRO A 619 -34.74 6.57 -13.41
N ILE A 620 -34.84 7.90 -13.38
CA ILE A 620 -33.88 8.80 -12.74
C ILE A 620 -34.58 9.49 -11.57
N ARG A 621 -33.95 9.47 -10.40
CA ARG A 621 -34.35 10.23 -9.23
C ARG A 621 -33.33 11.34 -8.99
N PHE A 622 -33.70 12.57 -9.31
CA PHE A 622 -32.91 13.75 -9.00
C PHE A 622 -33.22 14.25 -7.59
N LEU A 623 -32.16 14.39 -6.80
CA LEU A 623 -32.18 15.02 -5.49
C LEU A 623 -31.55 16.40 -5.64
N ALA A 624 -32.37 17.45 -5.70
CA ALA A 624 -31.90 18.81 -5.85
C ALA A 624 -31.48 19.38 -4.49
N THR A 625 -30.28 19.97 -4.42
CA THR A 625 -29.77 20.60 -3.19
C THR A 625 -30.48 21.90 -2.80
N GLY A 626 -31.31 22.44 -3.70
CA GLY A 626 -32.05 23.68 -3.52
C GLY A 626 -32.95 24.03 -4.71
N PRO A 627 -33.72 25.13 -4.63
CA PRO A 627 -34.66 25.54 -5.66
C PRO A 627 -34.02 25.83 -7.02
N GLU A 628 -32.82 26.40 -7.09
CA GLU A 628 -32.21 26.69 -8.40
C GLU A 628 -31.68 25.41 -9.06
N ALA A 629 -31.11 24.49 -8.27
CA ALA A 629 -30.80 23.13 -8.72
C ALA A 629 -32.06 22.38 -9.23
N ALA A 630 -33.21 22.54 -8.56
CA ALA A 630 -34.47 21.97 -9.02
C ALA A 630 -34.94 22.62 -10.33
N ALA A 631 -34.85 23.95 -10.44
CA ALA A 631 -35.22 24.70 -11.64
C ALA A 631 -34.39 24.28 -12.88
N VAL A 632 -33.15 23.81 -12.70
CA VAL A 632 -32.37 23.19 -13.79
C VAL A 632 -33.10 21.97 -14.35
N VAL A 633 -33.50 21.03 -13.50
CA VAL A 633 -34.18 19.80 -13.91
C VAL A 633 -35.56 20.12 -14.49
N GLU A 634 -36.31 21.04 -13.89
CA GLU A 634 -37.63 21.45 -14.36
C GLU A 634 -37.58 22.09 -15.75
N ARG A 635 -36.60 22.95 -16.02
CA ARG A 635 -36.40 23.51 -17.37
C ARG A 635 -36.13 22.42 -18.40
N LEU A 636 -35.26 21.46 -18.09
CA LEU A 636 -34.99 20.33 -18.97
C LEU A 636 -36.24 19.48 -19.22
N LEU A 637 -37.10 19.30 -18.21
CA LEU A 637 -38.38 18.59 -18.34
C LEU A 637 -39.48 19.41 -19.03
N ALA A 638 -39.35 20.74 -19.09
CA ALA A 638 -40.21 21.60 -19.88
C ALA A 638 -39.81 21.56 -21.36
N GLU A 639 -38.51 21.54 -21.65
CA GLU A 639 -37.95 21.37 -22.99
C GLU A 639 -38.18 19.96 -23.55
N ARG A 640 -38.18 18.93 -22.69
CA ARG A 640 -38.40 17.53 -23.05
C ARG A 640 -39.49 16.85 -22.19
N PRO A 641 -40.77 17.18 -22.41
CA PRO A 641 -41.89 16.67 -21.61
C PRO A 641 -42.03 15.15 -21.61
N GLU A 642 -41.59 14.49 -22.68
CA GLU A 642 -41.63 13.04 -22.83
C GLU A 642 -40.78 12.29 -21.80
N LEU A 643 -39.85 13.00 -21.13
CA LEU A 643 -38.99 12.43 -20.10
C LEU A 643 -39.63 12.38 -18.71
N ARG A 644 -40.75 13.07 -18.49
CA ARG A 644 -41.41 13.16 -17.17
C ARG A 644 -41.86 11.81 -16.61
N SER A 645 -42.18 10.85 -17.48
CA SER A 645 -42.60 9.50 -17.08
C SER A 645 -41.49 8.70 -16.37
N ARG A 646 -40.23 9.08 -16.57
CA ARG A 646 -39.05 8.38 -16.01
C ARG A 646 -38.18 9.25 -15.12
N VAL A 647 -38.53 10.51 -14.89
CA VAL A 647 -37.78 11.42 -14.04
C VAL A 647 -38.61 11.80 -12.83
N THR A 648 -38.06 11.56 -11.65
CA THR A 648 -38.58 12.07 -10.38
C THR A 648 -37.63 13.14 -9.85
N LEU A 649 -38.17 14.28 -9.43
CA LEU A 649 -37.42 15.37 -8.83
C LEU A 649 -37.89 15.54 -7.39
N GLU A 650 -36.93 15.56 -6.46
CA GLU A 650 -37.18 15.73 -5.03
C GLU A 650 -36.20 16.78 -4.50
N LEU A 651 -36.69 17.70 -3.66
CA LEU A 651 -35.87 18.67 -2.96
C LEU A 651 -35.29 18.03 -1.70
N LEU A 652 -33.98 18.15 -1.50
CA LEU A 652 -33.36 17.74 -0.25
C LEU A 652 -33.75 18.70 0.89
N PRO A 653 -34.16 18.16 2.05
CA PRO A 653 -34.59 18.97 3.19
C PRO A 653 -33.45 19.71 3.88
#